data_AF-N6SZB8-F1
#
_entry.id   AF-N6SZB8-F1
#
_cell.length_a   1.000
_cell.length_b   1.000
_cell.length_c   1.000
_cell.angle_alpha   90.00
_cell.angle_beta   90.00
_cell.angle_gamma   90.00
#
_symmetry.space_group_name_H-M   'P 1'
#
loop_
_entity.id
_entity.type
_entity.pdbx_description
1 polymer ?
#
loop_
_entity_poly.entity_id
_entity_poly.type
_entity_poly.pdbx_seq_one_letter_code
_entity_poly.pdbx_strand_id
1 'polypeptide(L)'
;MNSNVTVLSYNESLLRKSDVDLLKGPHWLNDTIISFYFEYLDADFFKGNDLYLFVSPEVTQCIKLCHQSEIAIFLEPLLQEKRPSFIFFALNDNEQTEYSGGSHWSLLAYSCPEKMMFHYDSSHGSNENQAMDLAEKVLKFFQLPIAGRFEEAPTLQQNNGYDCGIHVLCNTEQLASYAGHYGKLRGCPKVTPEQVQSKRWDILSIIEKLRATTRPGAFCNQAPAQDGGQGAPATTAEFRNKLLKGPNLKDFFKDEHLKQQDHLPDEEVVPYLIQSMTYGENRKVFFEVYGCQMNVSDTEVIWSILQNSHYKKTDDIQEADVILIVTCAIRESAEERIWGRLESLKGIRRTRSKTRPNLKIGILGCMAERLKQKVLETDKSVDLVVGPDAYRDLPRLLALTANDQKSINVQLSFDETYADITPIRLNENSVSAFVSIMRGCDNMCTYCIVPFTRGRERSRPVSSILKEVEHLSQNGVKEITLLGQNVNSYRDTSEIDSTENVTSLAKGFKTVYKLKKGGLRFADLLHRVSELNPEMRVRFTSPHPKDFPDEVIEVIRNQANICKNLHMPAQSGNSAVLERMRRGYTREAYLELVAHIRNRIPDVALTSDFICGFCSETDEEFEDTITLMEEVKYHSAFVFPYSMREKTTAHRRFKDDVPQEVKMQRLQRMIEVYRRHSYALNCSEIGNTHLVLVEGLSKRSDQCFQGRNNNNVKVILPGTDPIPAKNGQYMKLLKPGDYVAVHINAASSQVLKGIPLYYTGLQEFYEKHDWHHAADRFSLPFQG
;
A
#
# COMPACT_ATOMS: atom_id res chain seq x y z
N MET A 1 -10.63 -18.29 31.47
CA MET A 1 -10.58 -16.96 32.12
C MET A 1 -9.93 -16.01 31.12
N ASN A 2 -10.63 -14.96 30.68
CA ASN A 2 -10.24 -14.12 29.53
C ASN A 2 -8.90 -13.37 29.73
N SER A 3 -7.84 -13.79 29.05
CA SER A 3 -6.52 -13.14 29.01
C SER A 3 -6.46 -11.87 28.16
N ASN A 4 -7.45 -11.65 27.28
CA ASN A 4 -7.46 -10.54 26.30
C ASN A 4 -8.33 -9.34 26.69
N VAL A 5 -8.64 -9.16 27.98
CA VAL A 5 -9.37 -7.98 28.44
C VAL A 5 -8.41 -6.79 28.49
N THR A 6 -8.70 -5.71 27.76
CA THR A 6 -7.99 -4.43 27.90
C THR A 6 -8.13 -3.90 29.33
N VAL A 7 -7.00 -3.77 30.01
CA VAL A 7 -6.90 -3.24 31.39
C VAL A 7 -6.76 -1.73 31.37
N LEU A 8 -5.89 -1.19 30.52
CA LEU A 8 -5.61 0.25 30.41
C LEU A 8 -5.26 0.60 28.95
N SER A 9 -5.76 1.73 28.47
CA SER A 9 -5.29 2.39 27.24
C SER A 9 -4.69 3.72 27.68
N TYR A 10 -3.42 3.94 27.41
CA TYR A 10 -2.68 5.11 27.88
C TYR A 10 -1.77 5.59 26.74
N ASN A 11 -2.03 6.80 26.24
CA ASN A 11 -1.41 7.33 25.01
C ASN A 11 -1.45 6.29 23.86
N GLU A 12 -0.29 5.86 23.36
CA GLU A 12 -0.16 4.90 22.26
C GLU A 12 -0.08 3.45 22.77
N SER A 13 0.14 3.27 24.08
CA SER A 13 0.23 1.96 24.73
C SER A 13 -1.13 1.39 25.16
N LEU A 14 -1.38 0.14 24.75
CA LEU A 14 -2.58 -0.62 25.10
C LEU A 14 -2.22 -1.84 25.97
N LEU A 15 -2.45 -1.75 27.28
CA LEU A 15 -2.19 -2.83 28.23
C LEU A 15 -3.38 -3.79 28.35
N ARG A 16 -3.16 -5.06 28.02
CA ARG A 16 -4.11 -6.15 28.22
C ARG A 16 -3.86 -6.86 29.54
N LYS A 17 -4.83 -7.68 29.94
CA LYS A 17 -4.76 -8.48 31.15
C LYS A 17 -3.54 -9.40 31.16
N SER A 18 -3.23 -10.03 30.01
CA SER A 18 -2.01 -10.82 29.80
C SER A 18 -0.72 -10.02 30.07
N ASP A 19 -0.64 -8.77 29.62
CA ASP A 19 0.55 -7.93 29.82
C ASP A 19 0.71 -7.60 31.32
N VAL A 20 -0.36 -7.14 31.95
CA VAL A 20 -0.35 -6.78 33.39
C VAL A 20 -0.04 -8.01 34.27
N ASP A 21 -0.42 -9.21 33.84
CA ASP A 21 -0.11 -10.42 34.59
C ASP A 21 1.38 -10.81 34.51
N LEU A 22 2.15 -10.35 33.50
CA LEU A 22 3.62 -10.49 33.47
C LEU A 22 4.31 -9.76 34.63
N LEU A 23 3.69 -8.71 35.19
CA LEU A 23 4.22 -7.97 36.34
C LEU A 23 4.07 -8.73 37.67
N LYS A 24 3.22 -9.77 37.74
CA LYS A 24 2.86 -10.46 39.00
C LYS A 24 3.68 -11.70 39.32
N GLY A 25 4.65 -12.06 38.48
CA GLY A 25 5.43 -13.28 38.62
C GLY A 25 6.82 -13.15 38.01
N PRO A 26 7.60 -14.25 38.03
CA PRO A 26 8.93 -14.31 37.45
C PRO A 26 8.87 -14.43 35.93
N HIS A 27 8.38 -13.38 35.26
CA HIS A 27 8.16 -13.34 33.82
C HIS A 27 8.96 -12.20 33.18
N TRP A 28 9.46 -12.45 31.96
CA TRP A 28 10.03 -11.38 31.14
C TRP A 28 8.99 -10.30 30.86
N LEU A 29 9.43 -9.05 30.88
CA LEU A 29 8.62 -7.97 30.33
C LEU A 29 8.62 -8.06 28.81
N ASN A 30 7.47 -7.74 28.22
CA ASN A 30 7.34 -7.58 26.79
C ASN A 30 7.48 -6.11 26.38
N ASP A 31 7.57 -5.87 25.07
CA ASP A 31 7.70 -4.55 24.46
C ASP A 31 6.62 -3.59 24.98
N THR A 32 5.36 -4.05 25.04
CA THR A 32 4.20 -3.26 25.48
C THR A 32 4.37 -2.65 26.89
N ILE A 33 4.88 -3.40 27.87
CA ILE A 33 5.06 -2.88 29.23
C ILE A 33 6.18 -1.84 29.27
N ILE A 34 7.24 -2.06 28.49
CA ILE A 34 8.38 -1.13 28.41
C ILE A 34 7.95 0.16 27.71
N SER A 35 7.25 0.06 26.57
CA SER A 35 6.64 1.18 25.84
C SER A 35 5.71 1.99 26.75
N PHE A 36 4.79 1.31 27.44
CA PHE A 36 3.90 1.96 28.41
C PHE A 36 4.66 2.73 29.49
N TYR A 37 5.72 2.14 30.05
CA TYR A 37 6.48 2.79 31.10
C TYR A 37 7.27 4.00 30.58
N PHE A 38 7.83 3.91 29.38
CA PHE A 38 8.52 5.03 28.72
C PHE A 38 7.55 6.17 28.41
N GLU A 39 6.35 5.86 27.92
CA GLU A 39 5.29 6.85 27.72
C GLU A 39 4.85 7.49 29.05
N TYR A 40 4.73 6.71 30.13
CA TYR A 40 4.42 7.23 31.47
C TYR A 40 5.54 8.14 32.01
N LEU A 41 6.80 7.77 31.81
CA LEU A 41 7.94 8.60 32.17
C LEU A 41 7.89 9.95 31.44
N ASP A 42 7.53 9.93 30.16
CA ASP A 42 7.47 11.13 29.33
C ASP A 42 6.27 12.04 29.65
N ALA A 43 5.07 11.46 29.74
CA ALA A 43 3.82 12.20 29.82
C ALA A 43 3.41 12.60 31.25
N ASP A 44 3.81 11.83 32.26
CA ASP A 44 3.43 12.08 33.67
C ASP A 44 4.63 12.31 34.59
N PHE A 45 5.66 11.44 34.58
CA PHE A 45 6.76 11.54 35.56
C PHE A 45 7.69 12.74 35.30
N PHE A 46 8.12 12.93 34.05
CA PHE A 46 8.94 14.06 33.59
C PHE A 46 8.14 15.06 32.75
N LYS A 47 6.83 15.16 33.01
CA LYS A 47 5.91 15.99 32.24
C LYS A 47 6.43 17.42 32.03
N GLY A 48 6.47 17.84 30.76
CA GLY A 48 6.91 19.18 30.37
C GLY A 48 8.43 19.37 30.31
N ASN A 49 9.21 18.29 30.36
CA ASN A 49 10.66 18.33 30.24
C ASN A 49 11.11 17.80 28.86
N ASP A 50 11.51 18.69 27.97
CA ASP A 50 11.98 18.34 26.62
C ASP A 50 13.44 17.86 26.58
N LEU A 51 14.11 17.70 27.74
CA LEU A 51 15.49 17.22 27.82
C LEU A 51 15.64 15.74 27.47
N TYR A 52 14.57 14.96 27.55
CA TYR A 52 14.62 13.51 27.39
C TYR A 52 13.86 13.06 26.16
N LEU A 53 14.39 12.02 25.50
CA LEU A 53 13.70 11.26 24.48
C LEU A 53 13.76 9.78 24.85
N PHE A 54 12.60 9.19 25.14
CA PHE A 54 12.46 7.78 25.43
C PHE A 54 12.00 7.04 24.18
N VAL A 55 12.90 6.30 23.54
CA VAL A 55 12.64 5.57 22.30
C VAL A 55 12.12 4.18 22.65
N SER A 56 10.90 3.86 22.20
CA SER A 56 10.26 2.57 22.49
C SER A 56 11.08 1.39 21.92
N PRO A 57 10.88 0.17 22.46
CA PRO A 57 11.47 -1.06 21.93
C PRO A 57 11.27 -1.24 20.41
N GLU A 58 10.08 -0.97 19.90
CA GLU A 58 9.74 -1.20 18.49
C GLU A 58 10.51 -0.24 17.57
N VAL A 59 10.62 1.04 17.97
CA VAL A 59 11.40 2.03 17.22
C VAL A 59 12.89 1.75 17.35
N THR A 60 13.35 1.37 18.54
CA THR A 60 14.75 0.97 18.77
C THR A 60 15.13 -0.20 17.87
N GLN A 61 14.25 -1.19 17.74
CA GLN A 61 14.45 -2.34 16.85
C GLN A 61 14.48 -1.91 15.37
N CYS A 62 13.62 -0.99 14.95
CA CYS A 62 13.65 -0.44 13.60
C CYS A 62 14.98 0.27 13.30
N ILE A 63 15.48 1.09 14.21
CA ILE A 63 16.78 1.79 14.05
C ILE A 63 17.92 0.78 14.01
N LYS A 64 17.90 -0.22 14.90
CA LYS A 64 18.91 -1.29 14.94
C LYS A 64 18.99 -2.08 13.63
N LEU A 65 17.85 -2.39 13.01
CA LEU A 65 17.80 -3.23 11.80
C LEU A 65 17.84 -2.46 10.47
N CYS A 66 17.56 -1.15 10.47
CA CYS A 66 17.57 -0.36 9.24
C CYS A 66 18.97 -0.08 8.69
N HIS A 67 19.04 0.29 7.40
CA HIS A 67 20.30 0.75 6.80
C HIS A 67 20.68 2.14 7.32
N GLN A 68 21.98 2.49 7.34
CA GLN A 68 22.47 3.77 7.86
C GLN A 68 21.75 5.00 7.25
N SER A 69 21.42 4.94 5.96
CA SER A 69 20.72 6.01 5.24
C SER A 69 19.27 6.20 5.67
N GLU A 70 18.69 5.22 6.36
CA GLU A 70 17.27 5.20 6.75
C GLU A 70 17.07 5.62 8.22
N ILE A 71 18.14 5.70 9.03
CA ILE A 71 18.04 6.10 10.45
C ILE A 71 17.34 7.45 10.61
N ALA A 72 17.59 8.39 9.70
CA ALA A 72 16.95 9.70 9.68
C ALA A 72 15.41 9.60 9.66
N ILE A 73 14.86 8.58 9.00
CA ILE A 73 13.41 8.35 8.91
C ILE A 73 12.81 8.10 10.31
N PHE A 74 13.57 7.47 11.21
CA PHE A 74 13.11 7.11 12.55
C PHE A 74 13.49 8.16 13.60
N LEU A 75 14.70 8.71 13.55
CA LEU A 75 15.19 9.65 14.56
C LEU A 75 14.82 11.12 14.28
N GLU A 76 14.79 11.57 13.03
CA GLU A 76 14.49 12.99 12.74
C GLU A 76 13.10 13.42 13.20
N PRO A 77 12.02 12.63 13.01
CA PRO A 77 10.70 13.01 13.53
C PRO A 77 10.73 13.22 15.05
N LEU A 78 11.37 12.30 15.78
CA LEU A 78 11.47 12.35 17.24
C LEU A 78 12.31 13.55 17.74
N LEU A 79 13.38 13.90 17.02
CA LEU A 79 14.25 15.05 17.31
C LEU A 79 13.69 16.40 16.83
N GLN A 80 12.63 16.39 16.02
CA GLN A 80 11.91 17.60 15.62
C GLN A 80 10.80 17.95 16.63
N GLU A 81 10.18 16.94 17.24
CA GLU A 81 9.18 17.12 18.29
C GLU A 81 9.80 17.63 19.60
N LYS A 82 10.98 17.10 19.97
CA LYS A 82 11.73 17.49 21.18
C LYS A 82 13.19 17.80 20.84
N ARG A 83 13.84 18.64 21.65
CA ARG A 83 15.29 18.88 21.58
C ARG A 83 16.01 18.19 22.74
N PRO A 84 16.06 16.85 22.77
CA PRO A 84 16.59 16.11 23.91
C PRO A 84 18.10 16.31 24.05
N SER A 85 18.53 16.48 25.30
CA SER A 85 19.94 16.34 25.68
C SER A 85 20.31 14.90 25.99
N PHE A 86 19.33 14.04 26.28
CA PHE A 86 19.55 12.63 26.60
C PHE A 86 18.53 11.76 25.87
N ILE A 87 19.00 10.70 25.21
CA ILE A 87 18.16 9.78 24.44
C ILE A 87 18.33 8.38 25.01
N PHE A 88 17.23 7.70 25.31
CA PHE A 88 17.20 6.38 25.92
C PHE A 88 16.56 5.37 24.95
N PHE A 89 17.25 4.26 24.69
CA PHE A 89 16.82 3.21 23.78
C PHE A 89 16.66 1.89 24.54
N ALA A 90 15.45 1.32 24.50
CA ALA A 90 15.20 -0.01 25.02
C ALA A 90 15.64 -1.06 23.99
N LEU A 91 16.76 -1.74 24.27
CA LEU A 91 17.43 -2.64 23.34
C LEU A 91 17.17 -4.11 23.70
N ASN A 92 16.98 -4.96 22.69
CA ASN A 92 16.99 -6.42 22.85
C ASN A 92 18.01 -7.10 21.91
N ASP A 93 18.22 -8.39 22.11
CA ASP A 93 19.11 -9.27 21.34
C ASP A 93 18.52 -9.81 20.03
N ASN A 94 17.26 -9.49 19.68
CA ASN A 94 16.65 -10.05 18.48
C ASN A 94 17.20 -9.40 17.19
N GLU A 95 17.68 -10.21 16.25
CA GLU A 95 18.29 -9.74 14.98
C GLU A 95 17.34 -9.82 13.78
N GLN A 96 16.11 -10.29 13.98
CA GLN A 96 15.15 -10.56 12.91
C GLN A 96 13.97 -9.57 12.94
N THR A 97 13.54 -9.10 11.77
CA THR A 97 12.37 -8.22 11.62
C THR A 97 11.02 -8.94 11.76
N GLU A 98 11.03 -10.27 11.80
CA GLU A 98 9.80 -11.10 11.74
C GLU A 98 9.21 -11.42 13.12
N TYR A 99 9.93 -11.13 14.21
CA TYR A 99 9.51 -11.39 15.59
C TYR A 99 9.61 -10.11 16.43
N SER A 100 8.66 -9.88 17.34
CA SER A 100 8.71 -8.84 18.37
C SER A 100 9.37 -9.36 19.64
N GLY A 101 10.11 -8.51 20.37
CA GLY A 101 10.86 -8.88 21.57
C GLY A 101 12.15 -9.66 21.30
N GLY A 102 12.90 -9.97 22.36
CA GLY A 102 14.12 -10.78 22.38
C GLY A 102 14.23 -11.62 23.66
N SER A 103 15.29 -12.43 23.80
CA SER A 103 15.56 -13.21 25.02
C SER A 103 16.17 -12.38 26.15
N HIS A 104 16.69 -11.19 25.87
CA HIS A 104 17.29 -10.31 26.88
C HIS A 104 17.14 -8.83 26.54
N TRP A 105 16.89 -8.00 27.57
CA TRP A 105 16.74 -6.55 27.46
C TRP A 105 17.92 -5.83 28.10
N SER A 106 18.39 -4.77 27.44
CA SER A 106 19.38 -3.83 27.97
C SER A 106 19.00 -2.39 27.60
N LEU A 107 19.66 -1.42 28.23
CA LEU A 107 19.42 0.01 27.99
C LEU A 107 20.63 0.63 27.32
N LEU A 108 20.43 1.32 26.20
CA LEU A 108 21.45 2.14 25.57
C LEU A 108 21.06 3.62 25.69
N ALA A 109 21.94 4.46 26.23
CA ALA A 109 21.68 5.86 26.48
C ALA A 109 22.71 6.76 25.78
N TYR A 110 22.25 7.73 24.99
CA TYR A 110 23.08 8.77 24.40
C TYR A 110 23.02 10.04 25.24
N SER A 111 24.18 10.59 25.60
CA SER A 111 24.32 11.89 26.25
C SER A 111 24.84 12.91 25.24
N CYS A 112 24.01 13.87 24.81
CA CYS A 112 24.43 14.96 23.93
C CYS A 112 25.53 15.84 24.57
N PRO A 113 25.46 16.21 25.87
CA PRO A 113 26.51 17.01 26.51
C PRO A 113 27.87 16.31 26.54
N GLU A 114 27.88 15.01 26.82
CA GLU A 114 29.12 14.22 26.90
C GLU A 114 29.56 13.70 25.52
N LYS A 115 28.63 13.66 24.56
CA LYS A 115 28.78 13.06 23.22
C LYS A 115 29.28 11.61 23.34
N MET A 116 28.65 10.86 24.24
CA MET A 116 28.98 9.48 24.62
C MET A 116 27.72 8.61 24.60
N MET A 117 27.89 7.34 24.23
CA MET A 117 26.93 6.26 24.38
C MET A 117 27.28 5.44 25.63
N PHE A 118 26.30 5.16 26.47
CA PHE A 118 26.42 4.34 27.67
C PHE A 118 25.49 3.14 27.56
N HIS A 119 26.04 1.93 27.64
CA HIS A 119 25.26 0.69 27.60
C HIS A 119 25.14 0.11 29.02
N TYR A 120 23.92 -0.20 29.44
CA TYR A 120 23.60 -0.75 30.75
C TYR A 120 22.98 -2.13 30.58
N ASP A 121 23.80 -3.16 30.83
CA ASP A 121 23.40 -4.56 30.72
C ASP A 121 23.41 -5.26 32.09
N SER A 122 22.27 -5.85 32.47
CA SER A 122 22.11 -6.63 33.71
C SER A 122 22.48 -8.11 33.54
N SER A 123 23.02 -8.53 32.39
CA SER A 123 23.43 -9.91 32.06
C SER A 123 24.85 -9.96 31.49
N HIS A 124 25.81 -9.30 32.15
CA HIS A 124 27.23 -9.42 31.83
C HIS A 124 27.61 -9.12 30.37
N GLY A 125 26.94 -8.16 29.74
CA GLY A 125 27.23 -7.74 28.35
C GLY A 125 26.65 -8.66 27.28
N SER A 126 25.64 -9.48 27.59
CA SER A 126 24.93 -10.30 26.60
C SER A 126 24.48 -9.52 25.35
N ASN A 127 24.11 -8.24 25.50
CA ASN A 127 23.67 -7.37 24.39
C ASN A 127 24.78 -6.44 23.86
N GLU A 128 26.04 -6.62 24.23
CA GLU A 128 27.13 -5.69 23.89
C GLU A 128 27.27 -5.48 22.37
N ASN A 129 27.19 -6.56 21.57
CA ASN A 129 27.27 -6.46 20.11
C ASN A 129 26.11 -5.65 19.52
N GLN A 130 24.88 -5.94 19.95
CA GLN A 130 23.69 -5.22 19.48
C GLN A 130 23.71 -3.75 19.92
N ALA A 131 24.27 -3.47 21.09
CA ALA A 131 24.44 -2.12 21.61
C ALA A 131 25.51 -1.36 20.82
N MET A 132 26.61 -2.01 20.47
CA MET A 132 27.68 -1.44 19.65
C MET A 132 27.18 -1.09 18.25
N ASP A 133 26.44 -2.00 17.61
CA ASP A 133 25.87 -1.79 16.26
C ASP A 133 24.89 -0.61 16.25
N LEU A 134 23.99 -0.53 17.24
CA LEU A 134 23.07 0.58 17.37
C LEU A 134 23.80 1.89 17.70
N ALA A 135 24.81 1.84 18.58
CA ALA A 135 25.62 3.00 18.93
C ALA A 135 26.39 3.56 17.73
N GLU A 136 26.98 2.71 16.89
CA GLU A 136 27.68 3.15 15.68
C GLU A 136 26.74 3.91 14.75
N LYS A 137 25.55 3.33 14.54
CA LYS A 137 24.50 3.90 13.70
C LYS A 137 24.05 5.28 14.17
N VAL A 138 23.74 5.40 15.46
CA VAL A 138 23.26 6.64 16.09
C VAL A 138 24.37 7.70 16.13
N LEU A 139 25.60 7.34 16.50
CA LEU A 139 26.72 8.28 16.52
C LEU A 139 27.05 8.80 15.10
N LYS A 140 27.03 7.92 14.10
CA LYS A 140 27.23 8.30 12.69
C LYS A 140 26.12 9.23 12.18
N PHE A 141 24.88 9.05 12.62
CA PHE A 141 23.79 10.00 12.35
C PHE A 141 24.09 11.39 12.94
N PHE A 142 24.65 11.47 14.15
CA PHE A 142 25.15 12.71 14.75
C PHE A 142 26.51 13.18 14.23
N GLN A 143 27.05 12.55 13.18
CA GLN A 143 28.36 12.86 12.59
C GLN A 143 29.52 12.73 13.58
N LEU A 144 29.42 11.77 14.51
CA LEU A 144 30.45 11.45 15.51
C LEU A 144 31.05 10.05 15.24
N PRO A 145 32.37 9.88 15.40
CA PRO A 145 32.99 8.55 15.31
C PRO A 145 32.74 7.72 16.57
N ILE A 146 32.62 6.39 16.45
CA ILE A 146 32.42 5.51 17.61
C ILE A 146 33.64 5.41 18.52
N ALA A 147 34.85 5.58 17.98
CA ALA A 147 36.10 5.41 18.72
C ALA A 147 36.16 6.33 19.96
N GLY A 148 36.24 5.71 21.14
CA GLY A 148 36.26 6.42 22.43
C GLY A 148 34.93 7.06 22.85
N ARG A 149 33.82 6.71 22.18
CA ARG A 149 32.47 7.26 22.43
C ARG A 149 31.43 6.22 22.87
N PHE A 150 31.85 5.01 23.17
CA PHE A 150 31.00 3.94 23.71
C PHE A 150 31.60 3.44 25.03
N GLU A 151 30.77 3.29 26.06
CA GLU A 151 31.17 2.84 27.39
C GLU A 151 30.15 1.82 27.93
N GLU A 152 30.62 0.62 28.29
CA GLU A 152 29.84 -0.34 29.05
C GLU A 152 29.73 0.14 30.49
N ALA A 153 28.55 0.63 30.86
CA ALA A 153 28.33 1.27 32.14
C ALA A 153 28.17 0.22 33.26
N PRO A 154 28.79 0.44 34.43
CA PRO A 154 28.75 -0.53 35.50
C PRO A 154 27.32 -0.64 36.07
N THR A 155 26.65 -1.76 35.79
CA THR A 155 25.23 -1.98 36.10
C THR A 155 25.04 -3.06 37.18
N LEU A 156 23.95 -3.00 37.95
CA LEU A 156 23.56 -4.08 38.88
C LEU A 156 23.21 -5.34 38.07
N GLN A 157 23.84 -6.46 38.38
CA GLN A 157 23.64 -7.72 37.66
C GLN A 157 22.46 -8.50 38.25
N GLN A 158 21.62 -9.05 37.38
CA GLN A 158 20.51 -9.89 37.78
C GLN A 158 21.00 -11.31 38.09
N ASN A 159 20.28 -12.03 38.94
CA ASN A 159 20.58 -13.43 39.28
C ASN A 159 19.41 -14.40 38.97
N ASN A 160 18.30 -13.88 38.43
CA ASN A 160 17.05 -14.62 38.25
C ASN A 160 16.69 -14.87 36.77
N GLY A 161 17.37 -14.18 35.84
CA GLY A 161 17.25 -14.37 34.39
C GLY A 161 15.98 -13.80 33.76
N TYR A 162 15.11 -13.13 34.51
CA TYR A 162 13.85 -12.60 33.97
C TYR A 162 13.57 -11.12 34.25
N ASP A 163 14.38 -10.46 35.07
CA ASP A 163 14.18 -9.06 35.43
C ASP A 163 14.96 -8.07 34.55
N CYS A 164 15.63 -8.52 33.48
CA CYS A 164 16.33 -7.64 32.54
C CYS A 164 15.50 -6.42 32.09
N GLY A 165 14.22 -6.62 31.76
CA GLY A 165 13.30 -5.52 31.44
C GLY A 165 13.08 -4.56 32.62
N ILE A 166 12.98 -5.07 33.85
CA ILE A 166 12.87 -4.24 35.06
C ILE A 166 14.13 -3.41 35.28
N HIS A 167 15.31 -4.00 35.05
CA HIS A 167 16.58 -3.27 35.09
C HIS A 167 16.60 -2.12 34.07
N VAL A 168 16.07 -2.31 32.85
CA VAL A 168 15.93 -1.22 31.85
C VAL A 168 15.08 -0.07 32.40
N LEU A 169 13.92 -0.38 33.00
CA LEU A 169 13.02 0.65 33.53
C LEU A 169 13.61 1.40 34.74
N CYS A 170 14.24 0.69 35.68
CA CYS A 170 14.90 1.30 36.84
C CYS A 170 16.08 2.19 36.42
N ASN A 171 16.95 1.70 35.54
CA ASN A 171 18.10 2.49 35.07
C ASN A 171 17.63 3.71 34.29
N THR A 172 16.61 3.60 33.43
CA THR A 172 16.09 4.74 32.65
C THR A 172 15.60 5.86 33.55
N GLU A 173 14.77 5.54 34.55
CA GLU A 173 14.26 6.54 35.50
C GLU A 173 15.34 7.19 36.36
N GLN A 174 16.28 6.38 36.88
CA GLN A 174 17.37 6.88 37.70
C GLN A 174 18.32 7.77 36.89
N LEU A 175 18.66 7.36 35.66
CA LEU A 175 19.51 8.12 34.76
C LEU A 175 18.86 9.42 34.33
N ALA A 176 17.57 9.40 33.95
CA ALA A 176 16.84 10.63 33.61
C ALA A 176 16.78 11.59 34.81
N SER A 177 16.50 11.09 36.02
CA SER A 177 16.49 11.91 37.24
C SER A 177 17.87 12.51 37.55
N TYR A 178 18.94 11.70 37.43
CA TYR A 178 20.32 12.14 37.64
C TYR A 178 20.75 13.17 36.58
N ALA A 179 20.43 12.92 35.31
CA ALA A 179 20.72 13.80 34.19
C ALA A 179 20.07 15.18 34.34
N GLY A 180 18.82 15.22 34.80
CA GLY A 180 18.12 16.48 35.07
C GLY A 180 18.78 17.33 36.16
N HIS A 181 19.46 16.70 37.12
CA HIS A 181 20.11 17.39 38.23
C HIS A 181 21.57 17.77 37.94
N TYR A 182 22.31 16.90 37.25
CA TYR A 182 23.76 17.03 37.05
C TYR A 182 24.18 17.32 35.60
N GLY A 183 23.26 17.27 34.63
CA GLY A 183 23.53 17.57 33.22
C GLY A 183 24.43 16.55 32.51
N LYS A 184 24.56 15.34 33.05
CA LYS A 184 25.39 14.24 32.50
C LYS A 184 24.88 12.88 32.99
N LEU A 185 25.30 11.80 32.32
CA LEU A 185 25.02 10.41 32.72
C LEU A 185 26.19 9.77 33.47
N ARG A 186 27.44 10.14 33.15
CA ARG A 186 28.62 9.55 33.80
C ARG A 186 28.65 9.85 35.30
N GLY A 187 28.83 8.80 36.08
CA GLY A 187 28.87 8.88 37.55
C GLY A 187 27.50 8.75 38.22
N CYS A 188 26.44 8.43 37.47
CA CYS A 188 25.17 8.02 38.06
C CYS A 188 25.38 6.78 38.95
N PRO A 189 24.91 6.79 40.22
CA PRO A 189 24.94 5.61 41.07
C PRO A 189 24.18 4.44 40.44
N LYS A 190 24.55 3.22 40.80
CA LYS A 190 23.82 2.01 40.37
C LYS A 190 22.43 1.97 41.00
N VAL A 191 21.47 1.36 40.30
CA VAL A 191 20.20 0.93 40.88
C VAL A 191 20.46 -0.04 42.04
N THR A 192 19.67 0.05 43.10
CA THR A 192 19.77 -0.87 44.24
C THR A 192 18.88 -2.10 44.04
N PRO A 193 19.20 -3.24 44.69
CA PRO A 193 18.35 -4.44 44.64
C PRO A 193 16.90 -4.16 45.08
N GLU A 194 16.71 -3.29 46.07
CA GLU A 194 15.37 -2.92 46.58
C GLU A 194 14.54 -2.18 45.52
N GLN A 195 15.17 -1.31 44.73
CA GLN A 195 14.51 -0.61 43.63
C GLN A 195 14.04 -1.59 42.55
N VAL A 196 14.86 -2.58 42.19
CA VAL A 196 14.50 -3.60 41.19
C VAL A 196 13.36 -4.50 41.72
N GLN A 197 13.44 -4.94 42.98
CA GLN A 197 12.42 -5.81 43.59
C GLN A 197 11.05 -5.12 43.73
N SER A 198 11.03 -3.82 44.03
CA SER A 198 9.78 -3.05 44.20
C SER A 198 9.16 -2.60 42.87
N LYS A 199 9.96 -2.46 41.81
CA LYS A 199 9.51 -1.84 40.54
C LYS A 199 8.27 -2.47 39.92
N ARG A 200 8.14 -3.81 39.97
CA ARG A 200 6.96 -4.53 39.46
C ARG A 200 5.68 -4.05 40.15
N TRP A 201 5.74 -3.88 41.47
CA TRP A 201 4.62 -3.38 42.28
C TRP A 201 4.35 -1.90 42.03
N ASP A 202 5.38 -1.10 41.83
CA ASP A 202 5.24 0.32 41.48
C ASP A 202 4.49 0.49 40.16
N ILE A 203 4.88 -0.27 39.12
CA ILE A 203 4.22 -0.25 37.81
C ILE A 203 2.77 -0.71 37.93
N LEU A 204 2.51 -1.78 38.69
CA LEU A 204 1.13 -2.23 38.97
C LEU A 204 0.30 -1.13 39.64
N SER A 205 0.86 -0.43 40.62
CA SER A 205 0.19 0.69 41.29
C SER A 205 -0.08 1.86 40.35
N ILE A 206 0.87 2.18 39.44
CA ILE A 206 0.68 3.20 38.40
C ILE A 206 -0.48 2.82 37.48
N ILE A 207 -0.51 1.57 37.00
CA ILE A 207 -1.59 1.06 36.13
C ILE A 207 -2.94 1.15 36.85
N GLU A 208 -3.00 0.77 38.13
CA GLU A 208 -4.23 0.86 38.93
C GLU A 208 -4.71 2.30 39.11
N LYS A 209 -3.79 3.24 39.40
CA LYS A 209 -4.10 4.67 39.52
C LYS A 209 -4.63 5.25 38.21
N LEU A 210 -3.94 4.98 37.10
CA LEU A 210 -4.34 5.45 35.76
C LEU A 210 -5.66 4.81 35.30
N ARG A 211 -5.93 3.57 35.71
CA ARG A 211 -7.20 2.90 35.47
C ARG A 211 -8.35 3.48 36.29
N ALA A 212 -8.10 3.89 37.53
CA ALA A 212 -9.10 4.54 38.38
C ALA A 212 -9.51 5.91 37.82
N THR A 213 -8.62 6.61 37.12
CA THR A 213 -8.94 7.82 36.36
C THR A 213 -9.62 7.55 35.02
N THR A 214 -9.71 6.29 34.57
CA THR A 214 -10.32 5.87 33.28
C THR A 214 -11.34 4.71 33.41
N ARG A 215 -12.60 4.95 33.85
CA ARG A 215 -13.90 4.30 33.44
C ARG A 215 -15.08 4.59 34.42
N PRO A 216 -16.39 4.49 34.03
CA PRO A 216 -17.07 4.82 32.77
C PRO A 216 -18.30 5.76 32.96
N GLY A 217 -18.56 6.67 32.01
CA GLY A 217 -19.89 7.29 31.81
C GLY A 217 -20.06 8.75 32.23
N ALA A 218 -19.71 9.69 31.34
CA ALA A 218 -20.30 11.02 31.29
C ALA A 218 -20.37 11.53 29.84
N PHE A 219 -21.02 10.75 28.96
CA PHE A 219 -21.85 11.40 27.94
C PHE A 219 -23.09 11.92 28.67
N CYS A 220 -22.96 13.12 29.25
CA CYS A 220 -24.12 13.85 29.73
C CYS A 220 -24.84 14.40 28.50
N ASN A 221 -26.01 13.85 28.21
CA ASN A 221 -27.04 14.51 27.42
C ASN A 221 -27.33 15.87 28.09
N GLN A 222 -26.74 16.94 27.59
CA GLN A 222 -27.34 18.26 27.72
C GLN A 222 -28.16 18.50 26.45
N ALA A 223 -29.46 18.24 26.59
CA ALA A 223 -30.46 18.80 25.70
C ALA A 223 -30.31 20.33 25.70
N PRO A 224 -30.41 21.01 24.55
CA PRO A 224 -30.49 22.46 24.55
C PRO A 224 -31.78 22.87 25.25
N ALA A 225 -31.62 23.85 26.15
CA ALA A 225 -32.69 24.49 26.88
C ALA A 225 -33.80 24.95 25.92
N GLN A 226 -35.03 24.73 26.36
CA GLN A 226 -36.23 25.35 25.79
C GLN A 226 -36.10 26.87 25.96
N ASP A 227 -35.91 27.57 24.84
CA ASP A 227 -36.36 28.95 24.72
C ASP A 227 -37.70 28.94 23.97
N GLY A 228 -38.69 29.56 24.59
CA GLY A 228 -40.05 29.63 24.09
C GLY A 228 -40.17 30.49 22.83
N GLY A 229 -40.71 29.90 21.78
CA GLY A 229 -41.25 30.60 20.62
C GLY A 229 -42.53 29.92 20.18
N GLN A 230 -43.67 30.58 20.39
CA GLN A 230 -45.01 30.10 20.07
C GLN A 230 -45.18 29.86 18.55
N GLY A 231 -45.69 28.69 18.19
CA GLY A 231 -46.19 28.38 16.85
C GLY A 231 -46.88 27.02 16.85
N ALA A 232 -48.21 27.00 16.78
CA ALA A 232 -49.02 25.78 16.78
C ALA A 232 -48.72 24.87 15.57
N PRO A 233 -48.80 23.52 15.69
CA PRO A 233 -48.51 22.63 14.57
C PRO A 233 -49.69 22.53 13.61
N ALA A 234 -49.44 22.86 12.33
CA ALA A 234 -50.33 22.50 11.22
C ALA A 234 -50.38 20.96 11.07
N THR A 235 -51.58 20.42 10.91
CA THR A 235 -51.81 18.97 10.84
C THR A 235 -51.30 18.37 9.54
N THR A 236 -50.85 17.11 9.61
CA THR A 236 -50.25 16.29 8.53
C THR A 236 -51.10 16.16 7.26
N ALA A 237 -52.36 16.60 7.29
CA ALA A 237 -53.27 16.67 6.16
C ALA A 237 -53.02 17.89 5.24
N GLU A 238 -52.61 19.03 5.78
CA GLU A 238 -52.36 20.25 4.98
C GLU A 238 -51.10 20.13 4.13
N PHE A 239 -50.07 19.44 4.64
CA PHE A 239 -48.83 19.18 3.91
C PHE A 239 -49.05 18.25 2.70
N ARG A 240 -49.90 17.22 2.84
CA ARG A 240 -50.28 16.32 1.74
C ARG A 240 -51.09 17.02 0.65
N ASN A 241 -51.99 17.94 1.01
CA ASN A 241 -52.77 18.70 0.03
C ASN A 241 -51.94 19.73 -0.74
N LYS A 242 -50.83 20.25 -0.18
CA LYS A 242 -49.88 21.10 -0.91
C LYS A 242 -49.04 20.32 -1.94
N LEU A 243 -48.66 19.07 -1.64
CA LEU A 243 -47.91 18.20 -2.56
C LEU A 243 -48.72 17.80 -3.81
N LEU A 244 -50.05 17.68 -3.70
CA LEU A 244 -50.94 17.39 -4.83
C LEU A 244 -51.17 18.58 -5.77
N LYS A 245 -50.85 19.81 -5.33
CA LYS A 245 -51.00 21.05 -6.12
C LYS A 245 -49.66 21.59 -6.67
N GLY A 246 -48.55 20.89 -6.44
CA GLY A 246 -47.26 21.24 -7.00
C GLY A 246 -47.12 20.78 -8.46
N PRO A 247 -46.26 21.44 -9.27
CA PRO A 247 -46.01 21.03 -10.65
C PRO A 247 -45.48 19.60 -10.68
N ASN A 248 -46.04 18.78 -11.57
CA ASN A 248 -45.62 17.38 -11.71
C ASN A 248 -44.43 17.29 -12.68
N LEU A 249 -43.76 16.14 -12.70
CA LEU A 249 -42.57 15.91 -13.53
C LEU A 249 -42.79 16.22 -15.03
N LYS A 250 -44.00 16.05 -15.55
CA LYS A 250 -44.37 16.33 -16.96
C LYS A 250 -44.50 17.82 -17.26
N ASP A 251 -44.70 18.66 -16.25
CA ASP A 251 -44.73 20.11 -16.41
C ASP A 251 -43.33 20.68 -16.68
N PHE A 252 -42.27 19.93 -16.36
CA PHE A 252 -40.86 20.27 -16.65
C PHE A 252 -40.36 19.77 -18.01
N PHE A 253 -41.14 18.97 -18.75
CA PHE A 253 -40.78 18.46 -20.08
C PHE A 253 -41.48 19.20 -21.23
N LYS A 254 -42.10 20.36 -20.97
CA LYS A 254 -42.85 21.12 -21.99
C LYS A 254 -42.02 22.10 -22.84
N ASP A 255 -40.72 22.24 -22.58
CA ASP A 255 -39.85 23.01 -23.48
C ASP A 255 -39.27 22.10 -24.58
N GLU A 256 -40.00 22.02 -25.69
CA GLU A 256 -39.61 21.39 -26.97
C GLU A 256 -38.52 22.18 -27.74
N HIS A 257 -37.47 22.64 -27.06
CA HIS A 257 -36.35 23.34 -27.70
C HIS A 257 -34.97 22.84 -27.28
N LEU A 258 -34.79 21.51 -27.25
CA LEU A 258 -33.46 20.91 -27.38
C LEU A 258 -33.35 20.28 -28.77
N LYS A 259 -33.18 21.15 -29.78
CA LYS A 259 -32.61 20.73 -31.07
C LYS A 259 -31.16 20.33 -30.80
N GLN A 260 -30.79 19.15 -31.31
CA GLN A 260 -29.42 18.70 -31.48
C GLN A 260 -28.59 19.84 -32.09
N GLN A 261 -27.61 20.32 -31.33
CA GLN A 261 -26.44 20.99 -31.87
C GLN A 261 -25.24 20.12 -31.52
N ASP A 262 -24.68 19.48 -32.54
CA ASP A 262 -23.36 18.85 -32.53
C ASP A 262 -22.28 19.93 -32.42
N HIS A 263 -22.22 20.60 -31.28
CA HIS A 263 -21.09 21.41 -30.87
C HIS A 263 -20.58 20.83 -29.55
N LEU A 264 -19.33 20.34 -29.58
CA LEU A 264 -18.50 20.22 -28.38
C LEU A 264 -18.69 21.51 -27.58
N PRO A 265 -19.00 21.47 -26.28
CA PRO A 265 -19.12 22.72 -25.52
C PRO A 265 -17.77 23.44 -25.65
N ASP A 266 -17.79 24.61 -26.28
CA ASP A 266 -16.70 25.58 -26.14
C ASP A 266 -16.37 25.68 -24.65
N GLU A 267 -15.08 25.63 -24.33
CA GLU A 267 -14.56 25.75 -22.96
C GLU A 267 -15.42 26.76 -22.20
N GLU A 268 -16.08 26.34 -21.11
CA GLU A 268 -16.90 27.25 -20.30
C GLU A 268 -16.04 28.46 -19.91
N VAL A 269 -16.19 29.57 -20.63
CA VAL A 269 -15.46 30.81 -20.36
C VAL A 269 -16.05 31.37 -19.08
N VAL A 270 -15.40 31.05 -17.96
CA VAL A 270 -15.76 31.57 -16.65
C VAL A 270 -15.44 33.08 -16.64
N PRO A 271 -16.44 33.99 -16.56
CA PRO A 271 -16.24 35.42 -16.86
C PRO A 271 -15.21 36.16 -16.00
N TYR A 272 -14.84 35.58 -14.85
CA TYR A 272 -13.90 36.15 -13.88
C TYR A 272 -12.50 35.52 -13.90
N LEU A 273 -12.26 34.50 -14.72
CA LEU A 273 -10.93 33.92 -14.95
C LEU A 273 -10.43 34.35 -16.32
N ILE A 274 -9.31 35.07 -16.35
CA ILE A 274 -8.61 35.33 -17.62
C ILE A 274 -8.04 33.98 -18.09
N GLN A 275 -8.29 33.58 -19.34
CA GLN A 275 -7.80 32.31 -19.90
C GLN A 275 -6.27 32.18 -19.81
N SER A 276 -5.53 33.29 -19.71
CA SER A 276 -4.09 33.29 -19.42
C SER A 276 -3.71 32.79 -18.03
N MET A 277 -4.62 32.82 -17.04
CA MET A 277 -4.36 32.37 -15.66
C MET A 277 -4.38 30.86 -15.49
N THR A 278 -4.93 30.10 -16.45
CA THR A 278 -4.89 28.63 -16.45
C THR A 278 -3.52 28.11 -16.88
N TYR A 279 -2.67 28.96 -17.46
CA TYR A 279 -1.31 28.64 -17.84
C TYR A 279 -0.38 28.60 -16.61
N GLY A 280 0.54 27.65 -16.62
CA GLY A 280 1.50 27.40 -15.54
C GLY A 280 2.58 28.46 -15.43
N GLU A 281 2.80 29.29 -16.45
CA GLU A 281 3.87 30.30 -16.50
C GLU A 281 5.26 29.73 -16.16
N ASN A 282 5.56 28.48 -16.54
CA ASN A 282 6.77 27.73 -16.17
C ASN A 282 6.92 27.37 -14.67
N ARG A 283 5.84 27.47 -13.87
CA ARG A 283 5.83 26.97 -12.49
C ARG A 283 6.27 25.51 -12.43
N LYS A 284 7.11 25.19 -11.45
CA LYS A 284 7.66 23.85 -11.24
C LYS A 284 6.68 22.98 -10.45
N VAL A 285 6.43 21.76 -10.92
CA VAL A 285 5.51 20.78 -10.30
C VAL A 285 6.33 19.59 -9.84
N PHE A 286 6.17 19.23 -8.57
CA PHE A 286 6.71 18.02 -7.96
C PHE A 286 5.59 17.04 -7.67
N PHE A 287 5.77 15.77 -8.06
CA PHE A 287 4.80 14.71 -7.83
C PHE A 287 5.29 13.75 -6.75
N GLU A 288 4.39 13.42 -5.82
CA GLU A 288 4.64 12.40 -4.82
C GLU A 288 3.55 11.33 -4.91
N VAL A 289 3.92 10.13 -5.37
CA VAL A 289 2.96 9.08 -5.69
C VAL A 289 2.91 8.05 -4.56
N TYR A 290 1.74 7.94 -3.92
CA TYR A 290 1.42 6.97 -2.89
C TYR A 290 0.28 6.06 -3.35
N GLY A 291 0.55 4.79 -3.62
CA GLY A 291 -0.52 3.85 -3.91
C GLY A 291 -0.16 2.73 -4.86
N CYS A 292 -1.04 2.49 -5.83
CA CYS A 292 -0.95 1.37 -6.77
C CYS A 292 -0.48 1.82 -8.16
N GLN A 293 -0.36 0.86 -9.07
CA GLN A 293 0.04 1.06 -10.48
C GLN A 293 -0.87 2.07 -11.20
N MET A 294 -2.17 2.10 -10.84
CA MET A 294 -3.10 3.11 -11.36
C MET A 294 -2.70 4.53 -10.97
N ASN A 295 -2.14 4.75 -9.77
CA ASN A 295 -1.70 6.09 -9.36
C ASN A 295 -0.48 6.55 -10.15
N VAL A 296 0.41 5.62 -10.54
CA VAL A 296 1.55 5.93 -11.43
C VAL A 296 1.03 6.37 -12.80
N SER A 297 0.13 5.59 -13.40
CA SER A 297 -0.50 5.92 -14.69
C SER A 297 -1.33 7.22 -14.62
N ASP A 298 -2.10 7.42 -13.54
CA ASP A 298 -2.83 8.66 -13.29
C ASP A 298 -1.86 9.86 -13.25
N THR A 299 -0.66 9.70 -12.68
CA THR A 299 0.34 10.77 -12.62
C THR A 299 0.89 11.13 -14.00
N GLU A 300 1.07 10.15 -14.90
CA GLU A 300 1.48 10.41 -16.29
C GLU A 300 0.41 11.17 -17.08
N VAL A 301 -0.87 10.87 -16.83
CA VAL A 301 -2.01 11.63 -17.38
C VAL A 301 -2.05 13.05 -16.82
N ILE A 302 -1.93 13.20 -15.50
CA ILE A 302 -1.90 14.50 -14.83
C ILE A 302 -0.74 15.35 -15.36
N TRP A 303 0.44 14.75 -15.53
CA TRP A 303 1.60 15.44 -16.06
C TRP A 303 1.38 15.90 -17.50
N SER A 304 0.79 15.07 -18.36
CA SER A 304 0.42 15.44 -19.73
C SER A 304 -0.49 16.68 -19.78
N ILE A 305 -1.51 16.73 -18.92
CA ILE A 305 -2.43 17.87 -18.81
C ILE A 305 -1.71 19.15 -18.37
N LEU A 306 -0.85 19.07 -17.35
CA LEU A 306 -0.12 20.22 -16.84
C LEU A 306 0.96 20.69 -17.81
N GLN A 307 1.64 19.79 -18.51
CA GLN A 307 2.64 20.15 -19.51
C GLN A 307 2.02 20.90 -20.69
N ASN A 308 0.84 20.47 -21.17
CA ASN A 308 0.08 21.19 -22.21
C ASN A 308 -0.35 22.59 -21.73
N SER A 309 -0.48 22.77 -20.42
CA SER A 309 -0.73 24.07 -19.78
C SER A 309 0.56 24.83 -19.40
N HIS A 310 1.73 24.45 -19.95
CA HIS A 310 3.03 25.11 -19.76
C HIS A 310 3.60 25.11 -18.33
N TYR A 311 3.29 24.08 -17.53
CA TYR A 311 4.02 23.78 -16.30
C TYR A 311 5.33 23.02 -16.59
N LYS A 312 6.29 23.08 -15.67
CA LYS A 312 7.56 22.33 -15.75
C LYS A 312 7.66 21.30 -14.63
N LYS A 313 8.19 20.11 -14.91
CA LYS A 313 8.42 19.09 -13.87
C LYS A 313 9.72 19.41 -13.12
N THR A 314 9.76 19.11 -11.83
CA THR A 314 10.99 19.10 -11.02
C THR A 314 11.05 17.82 -10.19
N ASP A 315 12.25 17.28 -10.01
CA ASP A 315 12.52 16.18 -9.07
C ASP A 315 13.05 16.70 -7.71
N ASP A 316 13.35 18.00 -7.62
CA ASP A 316 13.66 18.67 -6.35
C ASP A 316 12.40 19.35 -5.79
N ILE A 317 11.98 18.87 -4.62
CA ILE A 317 10.85 19.39 -3.86
C ILE A 317 11.08 20.85 -3.40
N GLN A 318 12.32 21.25 -3.16
CA GLN A 318 12.65 22.61 -2.69
C GLN A 318 12.44 23.66 -3.79
N GLU A 319 12.54 23.27 -5.06
CA GLU A 319 12.33 24.14 -6.21
C GLU A 319 10.87 24.19 -6.67
N ALA A 320 10.02 23.29 -6.19
CA ALA A 320 8.63 23.14 -6.65
C ALA A 320 7.75 24.33 -6.27
N ASP A 321 6.96 24.86 -7.20
CA ASP A 321 5.93 25.86 -6.92
C ASP A 321 4.56 25.18 -6.65
N VAL A 322 4.39 23.94 -7.11
CA VAL A 322 3.23 23.09 -6.85
C VAL A 322 3.71 21.69 -6.43
N ILE A 323 3.21 21.18 -5.31
CA ILE A 323 3.43 19.81 -4.84
C ILE A 323 2.11 19.04 -4.93
N LEU A 324 2.08 17.98 -5.74
CA LEU A 324 0.90 17.16 -5.96
C LEU A 324 1.12 15.76 -5.38
N ILE A 325 0.38 15.43 -4.33
CA ILE A 325 0.39 14.10 -3.71
C ILE A 325 -0.71 13.27 -4.35
N VAL A 326 -0.34 12.26 -5.14
CA VAL A 326 -1.30 11.33 -5.78
C VAL A 326 -1.48 10.12 -4.88
N THR A 327 -2.69 9.91 -4.36
CA THR A 327 -2.96 9.00 -3.24
C THR A 327 -3.97 7.89 -3.56
N CYS A 328 -3.93 6.82 -2.77
CA CYS A 328 -4.86 5.69 -2.86
C CYS A 328 -5.76 5.60 -1.63
N ALA A 329 -7.05 5.26 -1.82
CA ALA A 329 -8.04 5.09 -0.75
C ALA A 329 -8.12 3.66 -0.19
N ILE A 330 -7.25 2.76 -0.67
CA ILE A 330 -7.43 1.31 -0.47
C ILE A 330 -6.63 0.78 0.72
N ARG A 331 -5.72 1.53 1.33
CA ARG A 331 -4.93 1.04 2.47
C ARG A 331 -5.10 1.98 3.66
N GLU A 332 -5.46 1.43 4.82
CA GLU A 332 -5.72 2.21 6.05
C GLU A 332 -4.46 2.97 6.51
N SER A 333 -3.31 2.29 6.50
CA SER A 333 -2.00 2.89 6.78
C SER A 333 -1.54 3.93 5.74
N ALA A 334 -2.25 4.13 4.64
CA ALA A 334 -1.94 5.20 3.70
C ALA A 334 -2.44 6.57 4.20
N GLU A 335 -3.54 6.62 4.94
CA GLU A 335 -4.12 7.90 5.39
C GLU A 335 -3.22 8.60 6.43
N GLU A 336 -2.78 7.88 7.46
CA GLU A 336 -1.87 8.39 8.49
C GLU A 336 -0.55 8.90 7.89
N ARG A 337 0.01 8.16 6.92
CA ARG A 337 1.22 8.58 6.20
C ARG A 337 1.02 9.90 5.46
N ILE A 338 -0.15 10.11 4.85
CA ILE A 338 -0.44 11.37 4.17
C ILE A 338 -0.57 12.51 5.18
N TRP A 339 -1.21 12.29 6.34
CA TRP A 339 -1.29 13.32 7.38
C TRP A 339 0.09 13.73 7.90
N GLY A 340 0.95 12.76 8.25
CA GLY A 340 2.33 13.04 8.65
C GLY A 340 3.12 13.75 7.55
N ARG A 341 2.90 13.37 6.28
CA ARG A 341 3.54 14.04 5.15
C ARG A 341 3.07 15.48 4.97
N LEU A 342 1.78 15.77 5.15
CA LEU A 342 1.25 17.14 5.07
C LEU A 342 1.86 18.05 6.15
N GLU A 343 2.10 17.54 7.37
CA GLU A 343 2.82 18.29 8.41
C GLU A 343 4.26 18.64 7.99
N SER A 344 4.98 17.69 7.39
CA SER A 344 6.31 17.96 6.82
C SER A 344 6.26 19.05 5.73
N LEU A 345 5.26 19.00 4.84
CA LEU A 345 5.08 20.01 3.79
C LEU A 345 4.70 21.39 4.35
N LYS A 346 3.98 21.47 5.48
CA LYS A 346 3.74 22.73 6.20
C LYS A 346 5.05 23.39 6.63
N GLY A 347 5.99 22.61 7.13
CA GLY A 347 7.33 23.08 7.50
C GLY A 347 8.08 23.70 6.31
N ILE A 348 8.02 23.04 5.16
CA ILE A 348 8.62 23.53 3.90
C ILE A 348 7.94 24.84 3.47
N ARG A 349 6.60 24.87 3.42
CA ARG A 349 5.83 26.08 3.04
C ARG A 349 6.17 27.27 3.94
N ARG A 350 6.25 27.06 5.26
CA ARG A 350 6.59 28.11 6.24
C ARG A 350 8.00 28.66 6.05
N THR A 351 8.98 27.77 5.89
CA THR A 351 10.39 28.16 5.69
C THR A 351 10.56 28.91 4.37
N ARG A 352 9.95 28.39 3.30
CA ARG A 352 10.05 28.94 1.96
C ARG A 352 9.27 30.25 1.79
N SER A 353 8.19 30.47 2.53
CA SER A 353 7.39 31.72 2.42
C SER A 353 8.20 33.00 2.66
N LYS A 354 9.38 32.92 3.31
CA LYS A 354 10.28 34.05 3.51
C LYS A 354 11.05 34.48 2.24
N THR A 355 11.26 33.56 1.31
CA THR A 355 12.09 33.78 0.11
C THR A 355 11.31 33.60 -1.19
N ARG A 356 10.33 32.69 -1.22
CA ARG A 356 9.46 32.38 -2.36
C ARG A 356 8.03 32.08 -1.88
N PRO A 357 7.18 33.11 -1.71
CA PRO A 357 5.78 32.89 -1.36
C PRO A 357 5.04 32.11 -2.48
N ASN A 358 3.89 31.52 -2.15
CA ASN A 358 2.96 30.84 -3.08
C ASN A 358 3.25 29.36 -3.44
N LEU A 359 3.85 28.56 -2.54
CA LEU A 359 3.83 27.10 -2.69
C LEU A 359 2.38 26.58 -2.58
N LYS A 360 1.92 25.83 -3.58
CA LYS A 360 0.61 25.16 -3.58
C LYS A 360 0.74 23.67 -3.30
N ILE A 361 -0.11 23.14 -2.43
CA ILE A 361 -0.13 21.72 -2.05
C ILE A 361 -1.48 21.12 -2.45
N GLY A 362 -1.44 20.08 -3.27
CA GLY A 362 -2.62 19.37 -3.76
C GLY A 362 -2.64 17.90 -3.38
N ILE A 363 -3.82 17.38 -3.03
CA ILE A 363 -4.06 15.94 -2.81
C ILE A 363 -4.96 15.42 -3.93
N LEU A 364 -4.46 14.43 -4.67
CA LEU A 364 -5.11 13.85 -5.82
C LEU A 364 -5.41 12.37 -5.60
N GLY A 365 -6.31 11.81 -6.41
CA GLY A 365 -6.57 10.37 -6.48
C GLY A 365 -7.74 9.91 -5.59
N CYS A 366 -7.89 8.60 -5.42
CA CYS A 366 -9.09 8.03 -4.80
C CYS A 366 -9.33 8.50 -3.37
N MET A 367 -8.27 8.83 -2.63
CA MET A 367 -8.39 9.23 -1.22
C MET A 367 -8.95 10.65 -1.08
N ALA A 368 -8.87 11.47 -2.13
CA ALA A 368 -9.37 12.84 -2.15
C ALA A 368 -10.86 12.92 -1.73
N GLU A 369 -11.68 11.96 -2.18
CA GLU A 369 -13.11 11.92 -1.84
C GLU A 369 -13.36 11.75 -0.34
N ARG A 370 -12.51 10.96 0.34
CA ARG A 370 -12.60 10.71 1.78
C ARG A 370 -12.05 11.88 2.58
N LEU A 371 -10.92 12.45 2.13
CA LEU A 371 -10.23 13.51 2.85
C LEU A 371 -10.90 14.89 2.72
N LYS A 372 -11.82 15.08 1.77
CA LYS A 372 -12.42 16.39 1.48
C LYS A 372 -12.92 17.14 2.73
N GLN A 373 -13.62 16.48 3.66
CA GLN A 373 -14.19 17.13 4.85
C GLN A 373 -13.10 17.47 5.87
N LYS A 374 -12.24 16.50 6.22
CA LYS A 374 -11.12 16.72 7.14
C LYS A 374 -10.15 17.79 6.63
N VAL A 375 -9.89 17.83 5.32
CA VAL A 375 -9.02 18.85 4.70
C VAL A 375 -9.69 20.23 4.66
N LEU A 376 -11.01 20.30 4.49
CA LEU A 376 -11.75 21.56 4.58
C LEU A 376 -11.75 22.11 6.01
N GLU A 377 -12.02 21.26 7.00
CA GLU A 377 -12.25 21.63 8.40
C GLU A 377 -10.94 21.81 9.20
N THR A 378 -9.99 20.89 9.02
CA THR A 378 -8.85 20.73 9.95
C THR A 378 -7.54 21.26 9.39
N ASP A 379 -7.29 21.10 8.09
CA ASP A 379 -5.97 21.37 7.52
C ASP A 379 -5.94 22.59 6.57
N LYS A 380 -5.35 23.70 7.02
CA LYS A 380 -5.19 24.92 6.20
C LYS A 380 -4.01 24.86 5.22
N SER A 381 -3.24 23.78 5.19
CA SER A 381 -2.06 23.67 4.33
C SER A 381 -2.32 23.18 2.92
N VAL A 382 -3.46 22.52 2.71
CA VAL A 382 -3.85 21.96 1.41
C VAL A 382 -4.69 23.00 0.65
N ASP A 383 -4.23 23.36 -0.54
CA ASP A 383 -4.90 24.33 -1.41
C ASP A 383 -5.85 23.65 -2.41
N LEU A 384 -5.60 22.38 -2.73
CA LEU A 384 -6.27 21.66 -3.81
C LEU A 384 -6.61 20.20 -3.42
N VAL A 385 -7.83 19.73 -3.72
CA VAL A 385 -8.23 18.32 -3.57
C VAL A 385 -8.98 17.84 -4.82
N VAL A 386 -8.41 16.88 -5.56
CA VAL A 386 -8.98 16.42 -6.86
C VAL A 386 -9.17 14.91 -6.92
N GLY A 387 -10.37 14.48 -7.27
CA GLY A 387 -10.71 13.08 -7.51
C GLY A 387 -10.23 12.56 -8.88
N PRO A 388 -10.28 11.25 -9.10
CA PRO A 388 -9.68 10.61 -10.28
C PRO A 388 -10.32 11.01 -11.63
N ASP A 389 -11.57 11.48 -11.63
CA ASP A 389 -12.30 11.85 -12.84
C ASP A 389 -12.25 13.36 -13.14
N ALA A 390 -11.47 14.14 -12.38
CA ALA A 390 -11.42 15.60 -12.47
C ALA A 390 -10.03 16.16 -12.83
N TYR A 391 -9.10 15.34 -13.34
CA TYR A 391 -7.74 15.80 -13.65
C TYR A 391 -7.68 16.78 -14.84
N ARG A 392 -8.61 16.70 -15.81
CA ARG A 392 -8.69 17.68 -16.93
C ARG A 392 -8.85 19.11 -16.42
N ASP A 393 -9.56 19.24 -15.31
CA ASP A 393 -9.88 20.51 -14.67
C ASP A 393 -8.72 21.07 -13.81
N LEU A 394 -7.63 20.31 -13.67
CA LEU A 394 -6.53 20.64 -12.77
C LEU A 394 -5.86 22.01 -13.06
N PRO A 395 -5.60 22.41 -14.33
CA PRO A 395 -5.04 23.74 -14.61
C PRO A 395 -5.94 24.87 -14.11
N ARG A 396 -7.26 24.75 -14.29
CA ARG A 396 -8.25 25.71 -13.81
C ARG A 396 -8.33 25.73 -12.28
N LEU A 397 -8.36 24.56 -11.65
CA LEU A 397 -8.41 24.45 -10.19
C LEU A 397 -7.15 25.05 -9.54
N LEU A 398 -5.96 24.80 -10.10
CA LEU A 398 -4.72 25.42 -9.66
C LEU A 398 -4.74 26.95 -9.82
N ALA A 399 -5.31 27.47 -10.92
CA ALA A 399 -5.47 28.90 -11.12
C ALA A 399 -6.36 29.56 -10.06
N LEU A 400 -7.48 28.92 -9.69
CA LEU A 400 -8.38 29.39 -8.62
C LEU A 400 -7.68 29.50 -7.27
N THR A 401 -6.70 28.64 -6.99
CA THR A 401 -5.94 28.71 -5.73
C THR A 401 -5.03 29.93 -5.62
N ALA A 402 -4.81 30.70 -6.69
CA ALA A 402 -3.97 31.90 -6.66
C ALA A 402 -4.51 32.96 -5.69
N ASN A 403 -5.83 33.06 -5.51
CA ASN A 403 -6.49 34.03 -4.61
C ASN A 403 -6.69 33.48 -3.18
N ASP A 404 -5.84 32.55 -2.73
CA ASP A 404 -5.94 31.83 -1.46
C ASP A 404 -7.29 31.10 -1.24
N GLN A 405 -8.02 30.82 -2.32
CA GLN A 405 -9.22 29.99 -2.29
C GLN A 405 -8.83 28.51 -2.38
N LYS A 406 -9.40 27.68 -1.51
CA LYS A 406 -9.28 26.22 -1.64
C LYS A 406 -10.13 25.75 -2.82
N SER A 407 -9.60 24.87 -3.65
CA SER A 407 -10.31 24.28 -4.78
C SER A 407 -10.49 22.77 -4.57
N ILE A 408 -11.72 22.28 -4.75
CA ILE A 408 -12.05 20.87 -4.53
C ILE A 408 -12.95 20.39 -5.66
N ASN A 409 -12.51 19.34 -6.36
CA ASN A 409 -13.33 18.65 -7.34
C ASN A 409 -13.15 17.13 -7.21
N VAL A 410 -14.12 16.48 -6.56
CA VAL A 410 -14.14 15.02 -6.35
C VAL A 410 -15.38 14.39 -6.99
N GLN A 411 -16.03 15.10 -7.91
CA GLN A 411 -17.21 14.59 -8.60
C GLN A 411 -16.80 13.47 -9.56
N LEU A 412 -17.60 12.41 -9.59
CA LEU A 412 -17.39 11.31 -10.52
C LEU A 412 -18.08 11.63 -11.85
N SER A 413 -17.36 11.43 -12.94
CA SER A 413 -17.90 11.60 -14.29
C SER A 413 -18.59 10.32 -14.75
N PHE A 414 -19.56 10.44 -15.65
CA PHE A 414 -20.22 9.29 -16.29
C PHE A 414 -19.47 8.77 -17.51
N ASP A 415 -18.61 9.59 -18.13
CA ASP A 415 -17.99 9.27 -19.44
C ASP A 415 -16.46 9.40 -19.44
N GLU A 416 -15.86 9.99 -18.39
CA GLU A 416 -14.41 10.27 -18.38
C GLU A 416 -13.56 8.99 -18.39
N THR A 417 -12.65 8.93 -19.37
CA THR A 417 -11.69 7.84 -19.59
C THR A 417 -10.29 8.36 -19.96
N TYR A 418 -10.13 9.66 -20.22
CA TYR A 418 -8.93 10.30 -20.75
C TYR A 418 -8.45 9.72 -22.09
N ALA A 419 -9.37 9.17 -22.89
CA ALA A 419 -9.07 8.52 -24.18
C ALA A 419 -8.29 9.41 -25.16
N ASP A 420 -8.47 10.73 -25.07
CA ASP A 420 -7.88 11.71 -26.00
C ASP A 420 -6.54 12.27 -25.49
N ILE A 421 -6.07 11.81 -24.33
CA ILE A 421 -4.81 12.26 -23.73
C ILE A 421 -3.77 11.17 -23.89
N THR A 422 -2.71 11.47 -24.63
CA THR A 422 -1.51 10.63 -24.65
C THR A 422 -0.70 10.91 -23.37
N PRO A 423 -0.52 9.92 -22.47
CA PRO A 423 0.23 10.13 -21.25
C PRO A 423 1.70 10.40 -21.54
N ILE A 424 2.31 11.35 -20.82
CA ILE A 424 3.73 11.64 -20.92
C ILE A 424 4.45 10.90 -19.80
N ARG A 425 5.38 10.03 -20.17
CA ARG A 425 6.04 9.13 -19.23
C ARG A 425 6.94 9.88 -18.26
N LEU A 426 6.88 9.50 -16.99
CA LEU A 426 7.72 10.11 -15.95
C LEU A 426 9.17 9.61 -15.99
N ASN A 427 9.39 8.40 -16.53
CA ASN A 427 10.71 7.79 -16.68
C ASN A 427 10.82 7.24 -18.10
N GLU A 428 11.39 8.03 -19.02
CA GLU A 428 11.52 7.68 -20.45
C GLU A 428 12.34 6.40 -20.68
N ASN A 429 13.30 6.12 -19.79
CA ASN A 429 14.23 4.98 -19.90
C ASN A 429 13.65 3.64 -19.41
N SER A 430 12.42 3.61 -18.86
CA SER A 430 11.83 2.34 -18.43
C SER A 430 11.49 1.44 -19.62
N VAL A 431 11.82 0.16 -19.49
CA VAL A 431 11.56 -0.89 -20.49
C VAL A 431 10.11 -1.39 -20.47
N SER A 432 9.37 -1.04 -19.42
CA SER A 432 7.96 -1.38 -19.24
C SER A 432 7.08 -0.15 -19.03
N ALA A 433 5.81 -0.28 -19.41
CA ALA A 433 4.82 0.79 -19.31
C ALA A 433 3.44 0.28 -18.84
N PHE A 434 2.68 1.17 -18.23
CA PHE A 434 1.30 0.91 -17.81
C PHE A 434 0.32 1.59 -18.77
N VAL A 435 -0.65 0.83 -19.27
CA VAL A 435 -1.65 1.36 -20.22
C VAL A 435 -3.04 1.23 -19.58
N SER A 436 -3.67 2.35 -19.23
CA SER A 436 -5.03 2.32 -18.68
C SER A 436 -6.05 2.08 -19.79
N ILE A 437 -6.76 0.96 -19.71
CA ILE A 437 -7.76 0.55 -20.71
C ILE A 437 -9.19 0.82 -20.24
N MET A 438 -9.40 1.01 -18.94
CA MET A 438 -10.71 1.28 -18.38
C MET A 438 -10.63 1.90 -16.98
N ARG A 439 -11.75 2.49 -16.55
CA ARG A 439 -11.94 3.05 -15.21
C ARG A 439 -13.24 2.56 -14.58
N GLY A 440 -13.27 2.51 -13.25
CA GLY A 440 -14.47 2.15 -12.48
C GLY A 440 -14.72 0.64 -12.38
N CYS A 441 -15.70 0.25 -11.56
CA CYS A 441 -16.01 -1.16 -11.29
C CYS A 441 -17.50 -1.38 -10.97
N ASP A 442 -18.16 -2.34 -11.64
CA ASP A 442 -19.59 -2.64 -11.47
C ASP A 442 -19.83 -3.84 -10.53
N ASN A 443 -18.77 -4.53 -10.08
CA ASN A 443 -18.87 -5.73 -9.25
C ASN A 443 -19.56 -5.52 -7.89
N MET A 444 -19.51 -4.30 -7.33
CA MET A 444 -20.19 -3.93 -6.08
C MET A 444 -19.97 -4.93 -4.93
N CYS A 445 -18.76 -5.48 -4.80
CA CYS A 445 -18.37 -6.37 -3.70
C CYS A 445 -18.58 -5.66 -2.37
N THR A 446 -19.04 -6.38 -1.35
CA THR A 446 -19.56 -5.72 -0.14
C THR A 446 -18.51 -4.92 0.63
N TYR A 447 -17.25 -5.34 0.57
CA TYR A 447 -16.09 -4.70 1.20
C TYR A 447 -15.42 -3.61 0.34
N CYS A 448 -15.75 -3.50 -0.95
CA CYS A 448 -14.97 -2.70 -1.89
C CYS A 448 -15.48 -1.24 -1.98
N ILE A 449 -14.57 -0.28 -1.85
CA ILE A 449 -14.86 1.16 -1.95
C ILE A 449 -14.75 1.71 -3.39
N VAL A 450 -14.15 0.96 -4.30
CA VAL A 450 -13.82 1.39 -5.66
C VAL A 450 -15.02 1.95 -6.43
N PRO A 451 -16.22 1.34 -6.42
CA PRO A 451 -17.36 1.87 -7.16
C PRO A 451 -17.79 3.28 -6.70
N PHE A 452 -17.48 3.64 -5.46
CA PHE A 452 -17.81 4.94 -4.89
C PHE A 452 -16.73 6.00 -5.11
N THR A 453 -15.48 5.58 -5.40
CA THR A 453 -14.32 6.49 -5.57
C THR A 453 -13.88 6.63 -7.03
N ARG A 454 -14.23 5.68 -7.91
CA ARG A 454 -13.93 5.69 -9.34
C ARG A 454 -15.14 5.51 -10.25
N GLY A 455 -16.34 5.42 -9.68
CA GLY A 455 -17.59 5.29 -10.44
C GLY A 455 -17.78 3.93 -11.12
N ARG A 456 -18.72 3.92 -12.08
CA ARG A 456 -19.09 2.76 -12.89
C ARG A 456 -18.04 2.44 -13.94
N GLU A 457 -18.05 1.21 -14.43
CA GLU A 457 -17.12 0.76 -15.47
C GLU A 457 -17.28 1.53 -16.78
N ARG A 458 -16.18 2.09 -17.26
CA ARG A 458 -16.04 2.76 -18.54
C ARG A 458 -14.80 2.26 -19.24
N SER A 459 -14.97 1.72 -20.44
CA SER A 459 -13.85 1.28 -21.28
C SER A 459 -13.39 2.42 -22.17
N ARG A 460 -12.07 2.54 -22.32
CA ARG A 460 -11.45 3.39 -23.33
C ARG A 460 -11.61 2.74 -24.71
N PRO A 461 -11.78 3.49 -25.81
CA PRO A 461 -11.86 2.92 -27.15
C PRO A 461 -10.61 2.10 -27.55
N VAL A 462 -10.81 0.98 -28.26
CA VAL A 462 -9.73 0.08 -28.71
C VAL A 462 -8.73 0.85 -29.58
N SER A 463 -9.20 1.66 -30.53
CA SER A 463 -8.32 2.45 -31.41
C SER A 463 -7.41 3.42 -30.64
N SER A 464 -7.90 4.02 -29.54
CA SER A 464 -7.08 4.88 -28.69
C SER A 464 -6.00 4.08 -27.94
N ILE A 465 -6.35 2.90 -27.42
CA ILE A 465 -5.39 2.01 -26.74
C ILE A 465 -4.31 1.53 -27.73
N LEU A 466 -4.70 1.08 -28.92
CA LEU A 466 -3.76 0.59 -29.94
C LEU A 466 -2.76 1.67 -30.36
N LYS A 467 -3.20 2.93 -30.54
CA LYS A 467 -2.32 4.06 -30.85
C LYS A 467 -1.29 4.31 -29.74
N GLU A 468 -1.70 4.25 -28.48
CA GLU A 468 -0.77 4.41 -27.35
C GLU A 468 0.25 3.26 -27.30
N VAL A 469 -0.22 2.02 -27.49
CA VAL A 469 0.66 0.84 -27.50
C VAL A 469 1.65 0.90 -28.66
N GLU A 470 1.20 1.30 -29.85
CA GLU A 470 2.07 1.49 -31.01
C GLU A 470 3.15 2.54 -30.74
N HIS A 471 2.78 3.69 -30.16
CA HIS A 471 3.73 4.72 -29.77
C HIS A 471 4.75 4.23 -28.73
N LEU A 472 4.30 3.47 -27.72
CA LEU A 472 5.20 2.88 -26.72
C LEU A 472 6.17 1.88 -27.34
N SER A 473 5.70 1.05 -28.27
CA SER A 473 6.51 0.12 -29.04
C SER A 473 7.59 0.83 -29.87
N GLN A 474 7.23 1.91 -30.57
CA GLN A 474 8.17 2.74 -31.34
C GLN A 474 9.25 3.40 -30.47
N ASN A 475 8.91 3.75 -29.22
CA ASN A 475 9.84 4.29 -28.23
C ASN A 475 10.67 3.20 -27.50
N GLY A 476 10.61 1.95 -27.96
CA GLY A 476 11.47 0.86 -27.45
C GLY A 476 10.97 0.18 -26.17
N VAL A 477 9.71 0.40 -25.76
CA VAL A 477 9.09 -0.36 -24.66
C VAL A 477 8.97 -1.84 -25.06
N LYS A 478 9.35 -2.73 -24.15
CA LYS A 478 9.36 -4.18 -24.34
C LYS A 478 8.24 -4.91 -23.59
N GLU A 479 7.62 -4.27 -22.61
CA GLU A 479 6.51 -4.85 -21.87
C GLU A 479 5.45 -3.81 -21.54
N ILE A 480 4.19 -4.12 -21.80
CA ILE A 480 3.06 -3.32 -21.35
C ILE A 480 2.21 -4.11 -20.35
N THR A 481 1.67 -3.40 -19.37
CA THR A 481 0.65 -3.95 -18.47
C THR A 481 -0.64 -3.16 -18.63
N LEU A 482 -1.69 -3.83 -19.11
CA LEU A 482 -3.03 -3.27 -19.21
C LEU A 482 -3.62 -3.10 -17.80
N LEU A 483 -4.03 -1.88 -17.48
CA LEU A 483 -4.54 -1.46 -16.18
C LEU A 483 -6.02 -1.11 -16.22
N GLY A 484 -6.70 -1.47 -15.14
CA GLY A 484 -8.10 -1.15 -14.88
C GLY A 484 -8.48 -1.67 -13.49
N GLN A 485 -9.71 -1.39 -13.05
CA GLN A 485 -10.21 -1.94 -11.78
C GLN A 485 -10.83 -3.34 -11.95
N ASN A 486 -11.27 -3.68 -13.17
CA ASN A 486 -11.76 -4.99 -13.56
C ASN A 486 -11.44 -5.27 -15.04
N VAL A 487 -10.16 -5.43 -15.38
CA VAL A 487 -9.68 -5.39 -16.79
C VAL A 487 -10.40 -6.34 -17.74
N ASN A 488 -10.75 -7.53 -17.29
CA ASN A 488 -11.39 -8.55 -18.14
C ASN A 488 -12.91 -8.36 -18.30
N SER A 489 -13.49 -7.34 -17.65
CA SER A 489 -14.83 -6.84 -17.98
C SER A 489 -14.84 -5.76 -19.08
N TYR A 490 -13.67 -5.44 -19.64
CA TYR A 490 -13.53 -4.45 -20.70
C TYR A 490 -14.52 -4.71 -21.85
N ARG A 491 -15.21 -3.65 -22.25
CA ARG A 491 -16.12 -3.65 -23.38
C ARG A 491 -16.19 -2.28 -24.03
N ASP A 492 -15.69 -2.18 -25.25
CA ASP A 492 -15.75 -0.97 -26.05
C ASP A 492 -16.94 -0.98 -26.99
N THR A 493 -17.85 -0.03 -26.80
CA THR A 493 -19.08 0.14 -27.61
C THR A 493 -18.97 1.27 -28.62
N SER A 494 -17.81 1.90 -28.78
CA SER A 494 -17.64 3.08 -29.65
C SER A 494 -17.66 2.75 -31.15
N GLU A 495 -17.12 1.59 -31.55
CA GLU A 495 -16.95 1.23 -32.96
C GLU A 495 -17.98 0.21 -33.49
N ILE A 496 -18.63 -0.58 -32.61
CA ILE A 496 -19.48 -1.70 -33.02
C ILE A 496 -20.81 -1.69 -32.26
N ASP A 497 -21.89 -1.41 -32.98
CA ASP A 497 -23.27 -1.39 -32.46
C ASP A 497 -23.99 -2.76 -32.63
N SER A 498 -23.23 -3.86 -32.68
CA SER A 498 -23.79 -5.19 -32.88
C SER A 498 -24.38 -5.74 -31.58
N THR A 499 -25.70 -5.96 -31.54
CA THR A 499 -26.40 -6.44 -30.34
C THR A 499 -26.27 -7.95 -30.08
N GLU A 500 -25.52 -8.67 -30.92
CA GLU A 500 -25.55 -10.14 -30.97
C GLU A 500 -24.56 -10.82 -30.00
N ASN A 501 -23.46 -10.16 -29.62
CA ASN A 501 -22.43 -10.76 -28.77
C ASN A 501 -22.77 -10.62 -27.28
N VAL A 502 -23.36 -11.68 -26.71
CA VAL A 502 -23.63 -11.83 -25.27
C VAL A 502 -22.35 -12.25 -24.54
N THR A 503 -22.01 -11.58 -23.43
CA THR A 503 -20.89 -12.01 -22.57
C THR A 503 -21.18 -13.38 -21.96
N SER A 504 -20.33 -14.37 -22.23
CA SER A 504 -20.26 -15.60 -21.45
C SER A 504 -19.42 -15.35 -20.20
N LEU A 505 -19.95 -15.75 -19.04
CA LEU A 505 -19.18 -15.83 -17.80
C LEU A 505 -18.49 -17.20 -17.73
N ALA A 506 -17.46 -17.30 -16.88
CA ALA A 506 -16.92 -18.60 -16.48
C ALA A 506 -18.03 -19.50 -15.91
N LYS A 507 -17.91 -20.81 -16.14
CA LYS A 507 -18.89 -21.81 -15.70
C LYS A 507 -19.06 -21.79 -14.18
N GLY A 508 -20.30 -21.76 -13.70
CA GLY A 508 -20.61 -21.72 -12.26
C GLY A 508 -20.60 -20.32 -11.64
N PHE A 509 -20.26 -19.28 -12.40
CA PHE A 509 -20.26 -17.90 -11.92
C PHE A 509 -21.57 -17.18 -12.26
N LYS A 510 -21.95 -16.24 -11.40
CA LYS A 510 -23.14 -15.39 -11.53
C LYS A 510 -22.77 -13.95 -11.29
N THR A 511 -23.58 -13.04 -11.84
CA THR A 511 -23.43 -11.61 -11.57
C THR A 511 -24.77 -10.95 -11.25
N VAL A 512 -24.73 -9.97 -10.36
CA VAL A 512 -25.91 -9.23 -9.90
C VAL A 512 -26.18 -8.00 -10.77
N TYR A 513 -25.21 -7.59 -11.60
CA TYR A 513 -25.38 -6.45 -12.51
C TYR A 513 -25.75 -6.89 -13.92
N LYS A 514 -26.32 -5.96 -14.69
CA LYS A 514 -26.77 -6.20 -16.05
C LYS A 514 -25.58 -6.49 -16.96
N LEU A 515 -25.58 -7.67 -17.60
CA LEU A 515 -24.60 -7.99 -18.63
C LEU A 515 -24.70 -6.99 -19.78
N LYS A 516 -23.57 -6.39 -20.13
CA LYS A 516 -23.43 -5.51 -21.29
C LYS A 516 -23.55 -6.36 -22.56
N LYS A 517 -24.20 -5.81 -23.60
CA LYS A 517 -24.40 -6.44 -24.91
C LYS A 517 -23.64 -5.64 -25.97
N GLY A 518 -23.08 -6.32 -26.97
CA GLY A 518 -22.39 -5.69 -28.10
C GLY A 518 -21.05 -5.00 -27.81
N GLY A 519 -20.35 -4.57 -28.86
CA GLY A 519 -19.01 -3.98 -28.73
C GLY A 519 -17.87 -5.01 -28.63
N LEU A 520 -16.64 -4.51 -28.71
CA LEU A 520 -15.40 -5.28 -28.62
C LEU A 520 -15.09 -5.64 -27.17
N ARG A 521 -14.76 -6.90 -26.90
CA ARG A 521 -14.53 -7.44 -25.55
C ARG A 521 -13.05 -7.48 -25.21
N PHE A 522 -12.75 -7.88 -23.97
CA PHE A 522 -11.38 -8.03 -23.50
C PHE A 522 -10.54 -9.00 -24.35
N ALA A 523 -11.11 -10.14 -24.79
CA ALA A 523 -10.41 -11.08 -25.67
C ALA A 523 -10.01 -10.42 -27.01
N ASP A 524 -10.91 -9.61 -27.59
CA ASP A 524 -10.65 -8.89 -28.85
C ASP A 524 -9.56 -7.84 -28.68
N LEU A 525 -9.61 -7.06 -27.59
CA LEU A 525 -8.56 -6.09 -27.26
C LEU A 525 -7.22 -6.79 -27.06
N LEU A 526 -7.19 -7.84 -26.24
CA LEU A 526 -5.99 -8.57 -25.89
C LEU A 526 -5.32 -9.18 -27.13
N HIS A 527 -6.13 -9.75 -28.03
CA HIS A 527 -5.66 -10.25 -29.33
C HIS A 527 -5.05 -9.13 -30.18
N ARG A 528 -5.78 -8.04 -30.42
CA ARG A 528 -5.28 -6.93 -31.27
C ARG A 528 -4.02 -6.27 -30.71
N VAL A 529 -3.94 -6.12 -29.39
CA VAL A 529 -2.75 -5.58 -28.72
C VAL A 529 -1.56 -6.53 -28.89
N SER A 530 -1.77 -7.85 -28.81
CA SER A 530 -0.72 -8.84 -29.01
C SER A 530 -0.16 -8.85 -30.44
N GLU A 531 -1.00 -8.54 -31.44
CA GLU A 531 -0.61 -8.53 -32.86
C GLU A 531 0.21 -7.30 -33.26
N LEU A 532 0.09 -6.17 -32.53
CA LEU A 532 0.81 -4.93 -32.86
C LEU A 532 2.34 -5.11 -32.88
N ASN A 533 2.86 -5.85 -31.90
CA ASN A 533 4.28 -6.17 -31.83
C ASN A 533 4.47 -7.55 -31.15
N PRO A 534 4.73 -8.61 -31.93
CA PRO A 534 4.97 -9.95 -31.41
C PRO A 534 6.17 -10.06 -30.46
N GLU A 535 7.10 -9.11 -30.46
CA GLU A 535 8.26 -9.08 -29.57
C GLU A 535 8.02 -8.28 -28.28
N MET A 536 6.84 -7.68 -28.09
CA MET A 536 6.49 -6.92 -26.90
C MET A 536 5.58 -7.75 -25.99
N ARG A 537 5.98 -7.91 -24.73
CA ARG A 537 5.18 -8.63 -23.71
C ARG A 537 3.91 -7.86 -23.35
N VAL A 538 2.81 -8.60 -23.24
CA VAL A 538 1.52 -8.08 -22.79
C VAL A 538 1.14 -8.76 -21.47
N ARG A 539 0.91 -7.93 -20.45
CA ARG A 539 0.36 -8.33 -19.15
C ARG A 539 -0.94 -7.59 -18.88
N PHE A 540 -1.69 -8.07 -17.90
CA PHE A 540 -2.83 -7.38 -17.35
C PHE A 540 -2.96 -7.70 -15.86
N THR A 541 -3.64 -6.85 -15.10
CA THR A 541 -3.84 -7.06 -13.65
C THR A 541 -5.24 -6.61 -13.22
N SER A 542 -5.62 -6.95 -11.99
CA SER A 542 -6.97 -6.73 -11.47
C SER A 542 -8.12 -7.33 -12.29
N PRO A 543 -8.01 -8.57 -12.83
CA PRO A 543 -9.16 -9.25 -13.41
C PRO A 543 -10.10 -9.81 -12.32
N HIS A 544 -11.34 -10.11 -12.69
CA HIS A 544 -12.28 -10.86 -11.86
C HIS A 544 -12.42 -12.31 -12.35
N PRO A 545 -12.42 -13.33 -11.47
CA PRO A 545 -12.47 -14.76 -11.88
C PRO A 545 -13.62 -15.12 -12.82
N LYS A 546 -14.81 -14.55 -12.60
CA LYS A 546 -15.99 -14.77 -13.48
C LYS A 546 -15.79 -14.36 -14.95
N ASP A 547 -14.88 -13.43 -15.21
CA ASP A 547 -14.67 -12.82 -16.53
C ASP A 547 -13.48 -13.52 -17.25
N PHE A 548 -13.29 -14.82 -16.99
CA PHE A 548 -12.39 -15.73 -17.73
C PHE A 548 -13.17 -16.79 -18.52
N PRO A 549 -13.92 -16.40 -19.57
CA PRO A 549 -14.48 -17.36 -20.52
C PRO A 549 -13.37 -17.99 -21.38
N ASP A 550 -13.72 -19.10 -22.05
CA ASP A 550 -12.79 -19.88 -22.90
C ASP A 550 -12.07 -19.02 -23.94
N GLU A 551 -12.75 -18.05 -24.54
CA GLU A 551 -12.15 -17.12 -25.51
C GLU A 551 -10.95 -16.35 -24.97
N VAL A 552 -10.97 -15.93 -23.70
CA VAL A 552 -9.84 -15.22 -23.08
C VAL A 552 -8.69 -16.20 -22.85
N ILE A 553 -9.02 -17.41 -22.37
CA ILE A 553 -8.05 -18.47 -22.11
C ILE A 553 -7.35 -18.89 -23.40
N GLU A 554 -8.09 -19.07 -24.50
CA GLU A 554 -7.54 -19.44 -25.80
C GLU A 554 -6.65 -18.34 -26.39
N VAL A 555 -7.02 -17.05 -26.25
CA VAL A 555 -6.14 -15.95 -26.70
C VAL A 555 -4.81 -15.97 -25.93
N ILE A 556 -4.86 -16.12 -24.59
CA ILE A 556 -3.64 -16.20 -23.75
C ILE A 556 -2.79 -17.42 -24.12
N ARG A 557 -3.43 -18.56 -24.40
CA ARG A 557 -2.76 -19.79 -24.81
C ARG A 557 -2.04 -19.64 -26.15
N ASN A 558 -2.70 -19.02 -27.12
CA ASN A 558 -2.26 -19.03 -28.52
C ASN A 558 -1.19 -17.98 -28.83
N GLN A 559 -1.07 -16.92 -28.02
CA GLN A 559 -0.14 -15.81 -28.27
C GLN A 559 1.08 -15.86 -27.34
N ALA A 560 2.28 -16.06 -27.92
CA ALA A 560 3.54 -16.22 -27.16
C ALA A 560 3.93 -15.00 -26.32
N ASN A 561 3.54 -13.80 -26.77
CA ASN A 561 3.86 -12.54 -26.10
C ASN A 561 2.84 -12.15 -25.03
N ILE A 562 1.73 -12.89 -24.86
CA ILE A 562 0.84 -12.73 -23.71
C ILE A 562 1.39 -13.57 -22.56
N CYS A 563 1.70 -12.89 -21.45
CA CYS A 563 2.33 -13.58 -20.34
C CYS A 563 1.40 -14.54 -19.61
N LYS A 564 1.90 -15.75 -19.28
CA LYS A 564 1.17 -16.81 -18.55
C LYS A 564 1.13 -16.55 -17.03
N ASN A 565 0.91 -15.30 -16.62
CA ASN A 565 0.64 -14.94 -15.23
C ASN A 565 -0.81 -14.45 -15.13
N LEU A 566 -1.65 -15.27 -14.49
CA LEU A 566 -3.05 -14.93 -14.25
C LEU A 566 -3.25 -14.58 -12.78
N HIS A 567 -3.60 -13.32 -12.55
CA HIS A 567 -4.14 -12.91 -11.28
C HIS A 567 -5.60 -13.35 -11.19
N MET A 568 -5.98 -14.07 -10.14
CA MET A 568 -7.34 -14.57 -9.92
C MET A 568 -7.71 -14.34 -8.46
N PRO A 569 -8.22 -13.15 -8.11
CA PRO A 569 -8.56 -12.84 -6.73
C PRO A 569 -9.68 -13.73 -6.19
N ALA A 570 -9.32 -14.75 -5.41
CA ALA A 570 -10.26 -15.63 -4.72
C ALA A 570 -11.01 -14.89 -3.61
N GLN A 571 -10.30 -14.02 -2.87
CA GLN A 571 -10.72 -13.26 -1.69
C GLN A 571 -10.93 -14.12 -0.43
N SER A 572 -11.63 -15.26 -0.55
CA SER A 572 -11.79 -16.28 0.51
C SER A 572 -11.91 -17.66 -0.13
N GLY A 573 -11.64 -18.72 0.63
CA GLY A 573 -11.86 -20.11 0.19
C GLY A 573 -13.12 -20.77 0.73
N ASN A 574 -14.00 -20.02 1.41
CA ASN A 574 -15.28 -20.52 1.88
C ASN A 574 -16.46 -19.91 1.11
N SER A 575 -17.38 -20.76 0.64
CA SER A 575 -18.53 -20.36 -0.18
C SER A 575 -19.49 -19.41 0.54
N ALA A 576 -19.72 -19.57 1.85
CA ALA A 576 -20.58 -18.69 2.64
C ALA A 576 -19.94 -17.30 2.82
N VAL A 577 -18.63 -17.23 3.09
CA VAL A 577 -17.89 -15.96 3.14
C VAL A 577 -17.93 -15.26 1.78
N LEU A 578 -17.71 -15.98 0.67
CA LEU A 578 -17.79 -15.46 -0.70
C LEU A 578 -19.18 -14.89 -1.03
N GLU A 579 -20.24 -15.51 -0.53
CA GLU A 579 -21.61 -15.00 -0.63
C GLU A 579 -21.78 -13.69 0.15
N ARG A 580 -21.33 -13.63 1.41
CA ARG A 580 -21.34 -12.38 2.22
C ARG A 580 -20.51 -11.27 1.59
N MET A 581 -19.44 -11.62 0.89
CA MET A 581 -18.60 -10.71 0.09
C MET A 581 -19.24 -10.28 -1.23
N ARG A 582 -20.34 -10.92 -1.65
CA ARG A 582 -21.03 -10.76 -2.95
C ARG A 582 -20.08 -11.01 -4.14
N ARG A 583 -19.41 -12.16 -4.12
CA ARG A 583 -18.48 -12.57 -5.20
C ARG A 583 -19.19 -13.24 -6.37
N GLY A 584 -20.34 -13.87 -6.12
CA GLY A 584 -21.17 -14.48 -7.17
C GLY A 584 -20.65 -15.84 -7.66
N TYR A 585 -19.86 -16.55 -6.86
CA TYR A 585 -19.35 -17.90 -7.13
C TYR A 585 -19.07 -18.62 -5.82
N THR A 586 -18.94 -19.95 -5.90
CA THR A 586 -18.59 -20.82 -4.77
C THR A 586 -17.12 -21.25 -4.85
N ARG A 587 -16.59 -21.82 -3.78
CA ARG A 587 -15.25 -22.43 -3.73
C ARG A 587 -15.07 -23.46 -4.85
N GLU A 588 -16.06 -24.32 -5.05
CA GLU A 588 -16.02 -25.42 -6.01
C GLU A 588 -15.94 -24.89 -7.45
N ALA A 589 -16.77 -23.90 -7.78
CA ALA A 589 -16.72 -23.24 -9.10
C ALA A 589 -15.37 -22.56 -9.36
N TYR A 590 -14.74 -22.00 -8.33
CA TYR A 590 -13.41 -21.42 -8.44
C TYR A 590 -12.34 -22.49 -8.67
N LEU A 591 -12.39 -23.62 -7.97
CA LEU A 591 -11.49 -24.77 -8.17
C LEU A 591 -11.66 -25.39 -9.57
N GLU A 592 -12.90 -25.54 -10.06
CA GLU A 592 -13.18 -25.98 -11.42
C GLU A 592 -12.54 -25.05 -12.46
N LEU A 593 -12.63 -23.72 -12.26
CA LEU A 593 -11.99 -22.75 -13.14
C LEU A 593 -10.47 -22.84 -13.10
N VAL A 594 -9.87 -22.98 -11.91
CA VAL A 594 -8.42 -23.19 -11.74
C VAL A 594 -7.95 -24.42 -12.51
N ALA A 595 -8.65 -25.55 -12.34
CA ALA A 595 -8.33 -26.79 -13.03
C ALA A 595 -8.45 -26.63 -14.55
N HIS A 596 -9.53 -26.00 -15.02
CA HIS A 596 -9.75 -25.73 -16.44
C HIS A 596 -8.64 -24.87 -17.06
N ILE A 597 -8.24 -23.79 -16.38
CA ILE A 597 -7.15 -22.91 -16.82
C ILE A 597 -5.82 -23.67 -16.89
N ARG A 598 -5.49 -24.48 -15.88
CA ARG A 598 -4.26 -25.29 -15.87
C ARG A 598 -4.21 -26.32 -16.98
N ASN A 599 -5.35 -26.95 -17.27
CA ASN A 599 -5.46 -27.92 -18.35
C ASN A 599 -5.26 -27.27 -19.73
N ARG A 600 -5.74 -26.03 -19.92
CA ARG A 600 -5.62 -25.29 -21.19
C ARG A 600 -4.30 -24.55 -21.35
N ILE A 601 -3.73 -24.05 -20.25
CA ILE A 601 -2.49 -23.30 -20.21
C ILE A 601 -1.54 -24.00 -19.24
N PRO A 602 -0.78 -24.99 -19.71
CA PRO A 602 0.29 -25.60 -18.93
C PRO A 602 1.27 -24.52 -18.44
N ASP A 603 1.81 -24.72 -17.23
CA ASP A 603 2.78 -23.86 -16.55
C ASP A 603 2.29 -22.44 -16.22
N VAL A 604 0.97 -22.23 -16.20
CA VAL A 604 0.37 -20.96 -15.80
C VAL A 604 0.69 -20.60 -14.34
N ALA A 605 1.23 -19.41 -14.16
CA ALA A 605 1.46 -18.85 -12.83
C ALA A 605 0.19 -18.17 -12.33
N LEU A 606 -0.41 -18.76 -11.29
CA LEU A 606 -1.59 -18.21 -10.64
C LEU A 606 -1.18 -17.33 -9.46
N THR A 607 -1.76 -16.15 -9.39
CA THR A 607 -1.65 -15.24 -8.24
C THR A 607 -3.03 -14.87 -7.73
N SER A 608 -3.18 -14.48 -6.47
CA SER A 608 -4.50 -14.18 -5.89
C SER A 608 -4.42 -13.12 -4.79
N ASP A 609 -5.57 -12.53 -4.46
CA ASP A 609 -5.77 -11.71 -3.27
C ASP A 609 -6.64 -12.48 -2.27
N PHE A 610 -6.31 -12.36 -0.99
CA PHE A 610 -7.06 -12.94 0.11
C PHE A 610 -7.33 -11.91 1.20
N ILE A 611 -8.53 -11.96 1.77
CA ILE A 611 -8.96 -11.15 2.90
C ILE A 611 -9.31 -12.10 4.04
N CYS A 612 -8.58 -12.02 5.15
CA CYS A 612 -8.90 -12.78 6.35
C CYS A 612 -9.64 -11.93 7.39
N GLY A 613 -10.47 -12.57 8.19
CA GLY A 613 -11.24 -11.94 9.25
C GLY A 613 -12.37 -11.05 8.74
N PHE A 614 -12.99 -11.42 7.63
CA PHE A 614 -14.20 -10.73 7.16
C PHE A 614 -15.33 -10.84 8.21
N CYS A 615 -16.32 -9.95 8.13
CA CYS A 615 -17.43 -9.92 9.09
C CYS A 615 -18.05 -11.31 9.32
N SER A 616 -18.09 -11.71 10.59
CA SER A 616 -18.57 -12.97 11.13
C SER A 616 -17.87 -14.22 10.58
N GLU A 617 -16.62 -14.11 10.12
CA GLU A 617 -15.82 -15.26 9.65
C GLU A 617 -15.41 -16.19 10.81
N THR A 618 -15.89 -17.43 10.77
CA THR A 618 -15.58 -18.47 11.76
C THR A 618 -14.21 -19.14 11.50
N ASP A 619 -13.73 -19.94 12.46
CA ASP A 619 -12.47 -20.66 12.30
C ASP A 619 -12.56 -21.77 11.24
N GLU A 620 -13.72 -22.43 11.09
CA GLU A 620 -13.98 -23.41 10.04
C GLU A 620 -13.94 -22.76 8.64
N GLU A 621 -14.60 -21.60 8.49
CA GLU A 621 -14.59 -20.85 7.22
C GLU A 621 -13.18 -20.33 6.87
N PHE A 622 -12.36 -20.00 7.88
CA PHE A 622 -10.96 -19.65 7.67
C PHE A 622 -10.12 -20.86 7.27
N GLU A 623 -10.33 -22.03 7.88
CA GLU A 623 -9.62 -23.26 7.54
C GLU A 623 -9.89 -23.69 6.09
N ASP A 624 -11.12 -23.52 5.61
CA ASP A 624 -11.45 -23.67 4.20
C ASP A 624 -10.58 -22.76 3.32
N THR A 625 -10.28 -21.53 3.76
CA THR A 625 -9.39 -20.65 2.99
C THR A 625 -7.96 -21.17 2.95
N ILE A 626 -7.45 -21.74 4.04
CA ILE A 626 -6.14 -22.39 4.08
C ILE A 626 -6.09 -23.58 3.12
N THR A 627 -7.07 -24.49 3.19
CA THR A 627 -7.10 -25.66 2.31
C THR A 627 -7.20 -25.29 0.84
N LEU A 628 -7.93 -24.21 0.48
CA LEU A 628 -7.95 -23.69 -0.88
C LEU A 628 -6.55 -23.23 -1.33
N MET A 629 -5.79 -22.55 -0.47
CA MET A 629 -4.43 -22.12 -0.78
C MET A 629 -3.48 -23.31 -0.99
N GLU A 630 -3.65 -24.38 -0.22
CA GLU A 630 -2.85 -25.61 -0.34
C GLU A 630 -3.17 -26.43 -1.59
N GLU A 631 -4.45 -26.46 -1.99
CA GLU A 631 -4.92 -27.15 -3.19
C GLU A 631 -4.50 -26.38 -4.46
N VAL A 632 -4.73 -25.07 -4.47
CA VAL A 632 -4.41 -24.25 -5.64
C VAL A 632 -2.91 -24.02 -5.76
N LYS A 633 -2.16 -23.76 -4.69
CA LYS A 633 -0.71 -23.43 -4.74
C LYS A 633 -0.41 -22.21 -5.62
N TYR A 634 -0.47 -21.03 -5.02
CA TYR A 634 -0.23 -19.77 -5.72
C TYR A 634 1.27 -19.42 -5.80
N HIS A 635 1.68 -18.85 -6.93
CA HIS A 635 3.04 -18.30 -7.11
C HIS A 635 3.22 -16.98 -6.36
N SER A 636 2.14 -16.22 -6.20
CA SER A 636 2.10 -15.00 -5.39
C SER A 636 0.72 -14.82 -4.79
N ALA A 637 0.64 -14.41 -3.53
CA ALA A 637 -0.61 -14.09 -2.89
C ALA A 637 -0.49 -12.77 -2.13
N PHE A 638 -1.45 -11.86 -2.35
CA PHE A 638 -1.59 -10.65 -1.54
C PHE A 638 -2.63 -10.92 -0.46
N VAL A 639 -2.15 -11.11 0.76
CA VAL A 639 -2.98 -11.44 1.93
C VAL A 639 -3.14 -10.20 2.79
N PHE A 640 -4.39 -9.89 3.15
CA PHE A 640 -4.72 -8.71 3.94
C PHE A 640 -5.71 -9.07 5.05
N PRO A 641 -5.57 -8.47 6.24
CA PRO A 641 -6.64 -8.47 7.22
C PRO A 641 -7.78 -7.58 6.75
N TYR A 642 -9.01 -7.98 7.01
CA TYR A 642 -10.18 -7.18 6.68
C TYR A 642 -10.17 -5.88 7.48
N SER A 643 -10.25 -4.76 6.76
CA SER A 643 -10.39 -3.40 7.29
C SER A 643 -11.70 -2.82 6.78
N MET A 644 -12.60 -2.50 7.70
CA MET A 644 -13.91 -1.94 7.40
C MET A 644 -13.78 -0.49 6.93
N ARG A 645 -14.54 -0.13 5.89
CA ARG A 645 -14.51 1.22 5.31
C ARG A 645 -15.89 1.82 5.20
N GLU A 646 -15.98 3.10 5.51
CA GLU A 646 -17.19 3.90 5.33
C GLU A 646 -17.76 3.77 3.91
N LYS A 647 -19.08 3.95 3.79
CA LYS A 647 -19.86 3.84 2.54
C LYS A 647 -19.92 2.45 1.90
N THR A 648 -19.05 1.51 2.25
CA THR A 648 -19.13 0.14 1.74
C THR A 648 -20.43 -0.54 2.19
N THR A 649 -20.86 -1.57 1.45
CA THR A 649 -22.07 -2.32 1.83
C THR A 649 -21.85 -3.05 3.16
N ALA A 650 -20.63 -3.55 3.39
CA ALA A 650 -20.28 -4.23 4.61
C ALA A 650 -20.38 -3.30 5.83
N HIS A 651 -19.86 -2.07 5.74
CA HIS A 651 -20.03 -1.07 6.80
C HIS A 651 -21.50 -0.74 7.13
N ARG A 652 -22.39 -0.80 6.14
CA ARG A 652 -23.82 -0.47 6.34
C ARG A 652 -24.65 -1.65 6.86
N ARG A 653 -24.22 -2.89 6.63
CA ARG A 653 -25.05 -4.09 6.83
C ARG A 653 -24.46 -5.12 7.77
N PHE A 654 -23.15 -5.12 7.96
CA PHE A 654 -22.45 -6.08 8.81
C PHE A 654 -21.79 -5.35 9.97
N LYS A 655 -21.54 -6.10 11.04
CA LYS A 655 -20.71 -5.68 12.15
C LYS A 655 -19.32 -6.30 11.96
N ASP A 656 -18.28 -5.51 12.17
CA ASP A 656 -16.92 -6.06 12.25
C ASP A 656 -16.73 -6.66 13.65
N ASP A 657 -17.00 -7.96 13.77
CA ASP A 657 -17.06 -8.73 15.01
C ASP A 657 -15.88 -9.71 15.18
N VAL A 658 -15.00 -9.82 14.17
CA VAL A 658 -13.75 -10.60 14.28
C VAL A 658 -12.68 -9.74 14.97
N PRO A 659 -12.12 -10.18 16.12
CA PRO A 659 -11.10 -9.40 16.82
C PRO A 659 -9.83 -9.19 16.00
N GLN A 660 -9.21 -8.02 16.11
CA GLN A 660 -7.99 -7.68 15.35
C GLN A 660 -6.86 -8.70 15.55
N GLU A 661 -6.69 -9.23 16.76
CA GLU A 661 -5.70 -10.28 17.06
C GLU A 661 -5.92 -11.55 16.23
N VAL A 662 -7.18 -11.98 16.09
CA VAL A 662 -7.55 -13.14 15.27
C VAL A 662 -7.24 -12.86 13.80
N LYS A 663 -7.53 -11.64 13.31
CA LYS A 663 -7.17 -11.23 11.95
C LYS A 663 -5.65 -11.31 11.72
N MET A 664 -4.83 -10.86 12.68
CA MET A 664 -3.36 -10.93 12.58
C MET A 664 -2.84 -12.37 12.62
N GLN A 665 -3.38 -13.22 13.50
CA GLN A 665 -3.02 -14.64 13.55
C GLN A 665 -3.36 -15.35 12.24
N ARG A 666 -4.57 -15.12 11.70
CA ARG A 666 -5.03 -15.64 10.42
C ARG A 666 -4.15 -15.15 9.25
N LEU A 667 -3.80 -13.87 9.25
CA LEU A 667 -2.88 -13.29 8.27
C LEU A 667 -1.53 -14.01 8.28
N GLN A 668 -0.92 -14.22 9.45
CA GLN A 668 0.37 -14.89 9.57
C GLN A 668 0.30 -16.34 9.06
N ARG A 669 -0.74 -17.09 9.42
CA ARG A 669 -0.97 -18.46 8.91
C ARG A 669 -1.08 -18.49 7.37
N MET A 670 -1.83 -17.56 6.78
CA MET A 670 -1.91 -17.46 5.31
C MET A 670 -0.57 -17.13 4.66
N ILE A 671 0.23 -16.22 5.26
CA ILE A 671 1.57 -15.88 4.77
C ILE A 671 2.48 -17.11 4.77
N GLU A 672 2.48 -17.89 5.84
CA GLU A 672 3.29 -19.10 5.98
C GLU A 672 2.95 -20.14 4.90
N VAL A 673 1.66 -20.45 4.74
CA VAL A 673 1.16 -21.41 3.74
C VAL A 673 1.53 -20.95 2.32
N TYR A 674 1.29 -19.68 2.00
CA TYR A 674 1.69 -19.10 0.72
C TYR A 674 3.20 -19.21 0.48
N ARG A 675 4.04 -18.75 1.43
CA ARG A 675 5.51 -18.73 1.26
C ARG A 675 6.07 -20.13 1.06
N ARG A 676 5.55 -21.13 1.77
CA ARG A 676 5.92 -22.54 1.63
C ARG A 676 5.67 -23.04 0.21
N HIS A 677 4.47 -22.82 -0.33
CA HIS A 677 4.14 -23.25 -1.69
C HIS A 677 4.87 -22.46 -2.77
N SER A 678 5.02 -21.14 -2.60
CA SER A 678 5.78 -20.29 -3.50
C SER A 678 7.24 -20.73 -3.60
N TYR A 679 7.86 -21.09 -2.47
CA TYR A 679 9.21 -21.65 -2.45
C TYR A 679 9.28 -22.98 -3.20
N ALA A 680 8.36 -23.91 -2.94
CA ALA A 680 8.34 -25.21 -3.62
C ALA A 680 8.19 -25.07 -5.14
N LEU A 681 7.31 -24.18 -5.61
CA LEU A 681 7.11 -23.87 -7.03
C LEU A 681 8.37 -23.27 -7.65
N ASN A 682 8.99 -22.29 -7.00
CA ASN A 682 10.22 -21.69 -7.51
C ASN A 682 11.39 -22.69 -7.50
N CYS A 683 11.46 -23.59 -6.53
CA CYS A 683 12.45 -24.66 -6.49
C CYS A 683 12.26 -25.67 -7.64
N SER A 684 11.03 -25.95 -8.08
CA SER A 684 10.80 -26.81 -9.25
C SER A 684 11.25 -26.18 -10.56
N GLU A 685 11.50 -24.87 -10.60
CA GLU A 685 12.08 -24.20 -11.77
C GLU A 685 13.61 -24.32 -11.86
N ILE A 686 14.27 -24.85 -10.82
CA ILE A 686 15.73 -25.07 -10.86
C ILE A 686 16.05 -26.12 -11.91
N GLY A 687 16.96 -25.78 -12.83
CA GLY A 687 17.30 -26.60 -13.99
C GLY A 687 16.56 -26.18 -15.28
N ASN A 688 15.46 -25.44 -15.17
CA ASN A 688 14.71 -24.96 -16.33
C ASN A 688 15.38 -23.71 -16.95
N THR A 689 15.11 -23.50 -18.23
CA THR A 689 15.53 -22.30 -18.95
C THR A 689 14.34 -21.38 -19.14
N HIS A 690 14.46 -20.12 -18.71
CA HIS A 690 13.42 -19.11 -18.85
C HIS A 690 13.89 -17.95 -19.73
N LEU A 691 12.95 -17.40 -20.51
CA LEU A 691 13.12 -16.11 -21.15
C LEU A 691 12.97 -14.98 -20.12
N VAL A 692 14.01 -14.17 -19.94
CA VAL A 692 14.03 -13.04 -19.01
C VAL A 692 14.15 -11.74 -19.79
N LEU A 693 13.27 -10.78 -19.48
CA LEU A 693 13.42 -9.38 -19.92
C LEU A 693 14.26 -8.65 -18.87
N VAL A 694 15.43 -8.14 -19.26
CA VAL A 694 16.31 -7.38 -18.37
C VAL A 694 15.74 -5.98 -18.15
N GLU A 695 15.54 -5.59 -16.90
CA GLU A 695 14.93 -4.30 -16.54
C GLU A 695 15.96 -3.26 -16.10
N GLY A 696 17.05 -3.70 -15.46
CA GLY A 696 18.07 -2.81 -14.93
C GLY A 696 18.95 -3.49 -13.89
N LEU A 697 19.78 -2.71 -13.21
CA LEU A 697 20.60 -3.20 -12.11
C LEU A 697 19.74 -3.65 -10.92
N SER A 698 20.22 -4.65 -10.20
CA SER A 698 19.61 -5.13 -8.97
C SER A 698 19.75 -4.10 -7.87
N LYS A 699 18.67 -3.81 -7.14
CA LYS A 699 18.70 -2.87 -6.01
C LYS A 699 19.67 -3.27 -4.88
N ARG A 700 20.07 -4.53 -4.82
CA ARG A 700 20.97 -5.07 -3.78
C ARG A 700 22.43 -5.13 -4.21
N SER A 701 22.74 -4.98 -5.50
CA SER A 701 24.10 -5.08 -6.02
C SER A 701 24.20 -4.53 -7.43
N ASP A 702 25.17 -3.64 -7.66
CA ASP A 702 25.47 -3.06 -8.96
C ASP A 702 26.19 -4.04 -9.91
N GLN A 703 26.58 -5.22 -9.40
CA GLN A 703 27.22 -6.28 -10.20
C GLN A 703 26.21 -7.27 -10.80
N CYS A 704 24.93 -7.17 -10.40
CA CYS A 704 23.88 -8.05 -10.86
C CYS A 704 22.79 -7.24 -11.57
N PHE A 705 22.25 -7.78 -12.65
CA PHE A 705 21.01 -7.31 -13.24
C PHE A 705 19.81 -7.98 -12.57
N GLN A 706 18.66 -7.31 -12.68
CA GLN A 706 17.36 -7.90 -12.42
C GLN A 706 16.51 -7.86 -13.69
N GLY A 707 15.70 -8.89 -13.85
CA GLY A 707 14.70 -8.98 -14.90
C GLY A 707 13.48 -9.77 -14.44
N ARG A 708 12.53 -9.96 -15.34
CA ARG A 708 11.33 -10.77 -15.08
C ARG A 708 11.12 -11.83 -16.16
N ASN A 709 10.65 -13.01 -15.73
CA ASN A 709 10.25 -14.07 -16.64
C ASN A 709 8.79 -13.94 -17.07
N ASN A 710 8.31 -14.92 -17.86
CA ASN A 710 6.91 -14.99 -18.31
C ASN A 710 5.90 -14.95 -17.15
N ASN A 711 6.23 -15.65 -16.07
CA ASN A 711 5.39 -15.82 -14.89
C ASN A 711 5.43 -14.61 -13.95
N ASN A 712 6.05 -13.50 -14.36
CA ASN A 712 6.26 -12.28 -13.58
C ASN A 712 7.16 -12.48 -12.34
N VAL A 713 7.91 -13.58 -12.29
CA VAL A 713 8.86 -13.87 -11.23
C VAL A 713 10.15 -13.10 -11.51
N LYS A 714 10.68 -12.44 -10.47
CA LYS A 714 11.94 -11.71 -10.57
C LYS A 714 13.09 -12.70 -10.69
N VAL A 715 13.96 -12.47 -11.67
CA VAL A 715 15.18 -13.26 -11.90
C VAL A 715 16.40 -12.35 -11.73
N ILE A 716 17.34 -12.77 -10.88
CA ILE A 716 18.62 -12.08 -10.68
C ILE A 716 19.69 -12.76 -11.53
N LEU A 717 20.44 -11.95 -12.27
CA LEU A 717 21.45 -12.39 -13.23
C LEU A 717 22.80 -11.73 -12.90
N PRO A 718 23.94 -12.45 -12.98
CA PRO A 718 25.25 -11.82 -12.98
C PRO A 718 25.40 -10.91 -14.20
N GLY A 719 25.94 -9.71 -14.01
CA GLY A 719 26.00 -8.65 -15.02
C GLY A 719 27.39 -8.31 -15.56
N THR A 720 28.43 -8.95 -15.02
CA THR A 720 29.83 -8.58 -15.30
C THR A 720 30.38 -9.16 -16.58
N ASP A 721 29.88 -10.34 -16.98
CA ASP A 721 30.45 -11.09 -18.09
C ASP A 721 29.63 -10.93 -19.37
N PRO A 722 30.27 -10.67 -20.53
CA PRO A 722 29.61 -10.72 -21.82
C PRO A 722 29.00 -12.10 -22.09
N ILE A 723 27.84 -12.15 -22.75
CA ILE A 723 27.21 -13.40 -23.18
C ILE A 723 27.11 -13.49 -24.71
N PRO A 724 27.00 -14.70 -25.30
CA PRO A 724 26.83 -14.89 -26.73
C PRO A 724 25.62 -14.12 -27.28
N ALA A 725 25.84 -13.33 -28.35
CA ALA A 725 24.79 -12.71 -29.14
C ALA A 725 23.87 -13.76 -29.79
N LYS A 726 22.74 -13.31 -30.35
CA LYS A 726 21.64 -14.12 -30.94
C LYS A 726 22.10 -15.24 -31.90
N ASN A 727 23.26 -15.08 -32.55
CA ASN A 727 23.85 -16.03 -33.50
C ASN A 727 25.20 -16.63 -33.05
N GLY A 728 25.63 -16.41 -31.80
CA GLY A 728 26.93 -16.87 -31.28
C GLY A 728 28.16 -16.21 -31.92
N GLN A 729 27.98 -15.24 -32.81
CA GLN A 729 29.08 -14.64 -33.60
C GLN A 729 29.98 -13.69 -32.79
N TYR A 730 29.47 -13.09 -31.71
CA TYR A 730 30.22 -12.20 -30.84
C TYR A 730 29.60 -12.15 -29.44
N MET A 731 30.37 -11.63 -28.48
CA MET A 731 29.96 -11.52 -27.08
C MET A 731 29.46 -10.09 -26.79
N LYS A 732 28.36 -9.94 -26.05
CA LYS A 732 27.73 -8.65 -25.73
C LYS A 732 27.35 -8.56 -24.24
N LEU A 733 27.64 -7.43 -23.61
CA LEU A 733 27.21 -7.10 -22.25
C LEU A 733 25.71 -6.83 -22.16
N LEU A 734 25.09 -7.29 -21.07
CA LEU A 734 23.66 -7.12 -20.78
C LEU A 734 23.27 -5.65 -20.69
N LYS A 735 22.11 -5.31 -21.27
CA LYS A 735 21.51 -3.98 -21.14
C LYS A 735 20.02 -4.08 -20.82
N PRO A 736 19.44 -3.06 -20.16
CA PRO A 736 17.99 -2.96 -20.02
C PRO A 736 17.30 -3.06 -21.38
N GLY A 737 16.23 -3.85 -21.45
CA GLY A 737 15.43 -4.07 -22.66
C GLY A 737 15.85 -5.30 -23.47
N ASP A 738 16.95 -5.96 -23.10
CA ASP A 738 17.38 -7.20 -23.73
C ASP A 738 16.54 -8.40 -23.25
N TYR A 739 16.20 -9.28 -24.19
CA TYR A 739 15.66 -10.62 -23.92
C TYR A 739 16.78 -11.64 -23.89
N VAL A 740 16.83 -12.44 -22.81
CA VAL A 740 17.93 -13.37 -22.55
C VAL A 740 17.35 -14.72 -22.11
N ALA A 741 17.89 -15.80 -22.68
CA ALA A 741 17.65 -17.15 -22.18
C ALA A 741 18.50 -17.38 -20.93
N VAL A 742 17.87 -17.73 -19.82
CA VAL A 742 18.53 -17.87 -18.52
C VAL A 742 18.28 -19.25 -17.95
N HIS A 743 19.35 -19.96 -17.61
CA HIS A 743 19.27 -21.22 -16.88
C HIS A 743 19.15 -20.94 -15.38
N ILE A 744 18.08 -21.42 -14.75
CA ILE A 744 17.81 -21.19 -13.33
C ILE A 744 18.61 -22.20 -12.50
N ASN A 745 19.41 -21.70 -11.55
CA ASN A 745 20.26 -22.54 -10.72
C ASN A 745 19.96 -22.41 -9.21
N ALA A 746 19.21 -21.39 -8.81
CA ALA A 746 18.78 -21.23 -7.42
C ALA A 746 17.45 -20.46 -7.34
N ALA A 747 16.74 -20.67 -6.24
CA ALA A 747 15.44 -20.08 -6.00
C ALA A 747 15.26 -19.68 -4.52
N SER A 748 14.41 -18.69 -4.28
CA SER A 748 13.80 -18.40 -2.99
C SER A 748 12.27 -18.34 -3.15
N SER A 749 11.54 -18.04 -2.07
CA SER A 749 10.08 -17.88 -2.14
C SER A 749 9.62 -16.70 -3.00
N GLN A 750 10.53 -15.79 -3.39
CA GLN A 750 10.19 -14.54 -4.09
C GLN A 750 11.00 -14.28 -5.36
N VAL A 751 12.19 -14.87 -5.48
CA VAL A 751 13.08 -14.59 -6.62
C VAL A 751 13.72 -15.88 -7.12
N LEU A 752 14.05 -15.89 -8.40
CA LEU A 752 14.93 -16.87 -9.02
C LEU A 752 16.32 -16.25 -9.21
N LYS A 753 17.34 -17.10 -9.26
CA LYS A 753 18.68 -16.74 -9.71
C LYS A 753 19.05 -17.67 -10.84
N GLY A 754 19.73 -17.12 -11.84
CA GLY A 754 20.14 -17.90 -12.98
C GLY A 754 21.34 -17.33 -13.71
N ILE A 755 21.89 -18.16 -14.57
CA ILE A 755 23.04 -17.83 -15.40
C ILE A 755 22.52 -17.48 -16.80
N PRO A 756 22.80 -16.27 -17.32
CA PRO A 756 22.42 -15.90 -18.67
C PRO A 756 23.20 -16.75 -19.68
N LEU A 757 22.50 -17.35 -20.65
CA LEU A 757 23.08 -18.24 -21.64
C LEU A 757 23.36 -17.52 -22.96
N TYR A 758 22.35 -16.85 -23.53
CA TYR A 758 22.44 -16.16 -24.82
C TYR A 758 21.29 -15.15 -25.01
N TYR A 759 21.48 -14.18 -25.91
CA TYR A 759 20.40 -13.28 -26.33
C TYR A 759 19.43 -13.97 -27.28
N THR A 760 18.15 -13.67 -27.17
CA THR A 760 17.10 -14.24 -28.05
C THR A 760 16.00 -13.22 -28.30
N GLY A 761 15.17 -13.44 -29.32
CA GLY A 761 13.85 -12.81 -29.40
C GLY A 761 12.85 -13.53 -28.51
N LEU A 762 11.69 -12.90 -28.27
CA LEU A 762 10.58 -13.53 -27.58
C LEU A 762 10.02 -14.68 -28.40
N GLN A 763 9.69 -14.43 -29.67
CA GLN A 763 9.09 -15.44 -30.56
C GLN A 763 10.05 -16.60 -30.77
N GLU A 764 11.29 -16.30 -31.13
CA GLU A 764 12.34 -17.30 -31.36
C GLU A 764 12.58 -18.22 -30.15
N PHE A 765 12.57 -17.66 -28.93
CA PHE A 765 12.76 -18.48 -27.73
C PHE A 765 11.65 -19.53 -27.60
N TYR A 766 10.41 -19.12 -27.81
CA TYR A 766 9.24 -19.98 -27.66
C TYR A 766 9.06 -20.94 -28.83
N GLU A 767 9.46 -20.57 -30.05
CA GLU A 767 9.57 -21.49 -31.18
C GLU A 767 10.58 -22.62 -30.91
N LYS A 768 11.76 -22.28 -30.35
CA LYS A 768 12.82 -23.26 -30.03
C LYS A 768 12.48 -24.18 -28.86
N HIS A 769 11.67 -23.72 -27.91
CA HIS A 769 11.30 -24.46 -26.70
C HIS A 769 9.88 -25.06 -26.78
N ASP A 770 9.36 -25.23 -28.01
CA ASP A 770 8.18 -26.05 -28.30
C ASP A 770 6.90 -25.51 -27.61
N TRP A 771 6.62 -24.21 -27.80
CA TRP A 771 5.50 -23.44 -27.22
C TRP A 771 4.14 -24.15 -27.26
N HIS A 772 3.84 -24.90 -28.33
CA HIS A 772 2.57 -25.58 -28.54
C HIS A 772 2.49 -26.98 -27.92
N HIS A 773 3.62 -27.64 -27.61
CA HIS A 773 3.66 -29.06 -27.26
C HIS A 773 3.93 -29.38 -25.77
N ALA A 774 3.90 -28.37 -24.89
CA ALA A 774 3.82 -28.65 -23.44
C ALA A 774 2.42 -29.19 -23.03
N ALA A 775 1.37 -28.92 -23.82
CA ALA A 775 0.00 -29.37 -23.53
C ALA A 775 -0.24 -30.86 -23.80
N ASP A 776 0.49 -31.46 -24.75
CA ASP A 776 0.29 -32.87 -25.13
C ASP A 776 1.13 -33.87 -24.31
N ARG A 777 2.00 -33.40 -23.41
CA ARG A 777 2.88 -34.28 -22.61
C ARG A 777 2.22 -34.88 -21.35
N PHE A 778 1.01 -34.46 -21.00
CA PHE A 778 0.29 -34.93 -19.80
C PHE A 778 -0.99 -35.74 -20.07
N SER A 779 -1.11 -36.36 -21.25
CA SER A 779 -2.04 -37.46 -21.48
C SER A 779 -1.35 -38.81 -21.22
N LEU A 780 -1.04 -39.10 -19.94
CA LEU A 780 -0.85 -40.47 -19.47
C LEU A 780 -2.09 -40.87 -18.65
N PRO A 781 -2.69 -42.04 -18.90
CA PRO A 781 -3.90 -42.44 -18.20
C PRO A 781 -3.59 -42.73 -16.74
N PHE A 782 -4.29 -42.05 -15.83
CA PHE A 782 -4.48 -42.56 -14.47
C PHE A 782 -5.19 -43.91 -14.60
N GLN A 783 -4.44 -45.01 -14.46
CA GLN A 783 -4.99 -46.33 -14.19
C GLN A 783 -5.03 -46.55 -12.68
N GLY A 784 -6.22 -46.86 -12.16
CA GLY A 784 -6.44 -47.59 -10.89
C GLY A 784 -6.55 -46.74 -9.65
#